data_AF-A0ABD3NDN9-F1
#
_entry.id   AF-A0ABD3NDN9-F1
#
_cell.length_a   1.000
_cell.length_b   1.000
_cell.length_c   1.000
_cell.angle_alpha   90.00
_cell.angle_beta   90.00
_cell.angle_gamma   90.00
#
_symmetry.space_group_name_H-M   'P 1'
#
loop_
_entity.id
_entity.type
_entity.pdbx_description
1 polymer ?
#
loop_
_entity_poly.entity_id
_entity_poly.type
_entity_poly.pdbx_seq_one_letter_code
_entity_poly.pdbx_strand_id
1 'polypeptide(L)'
;MRNPPLEAAATTSLFCAVLATTVGGRRCRAGWIDPDTPEKFLTTAANYHKDTRDYELVFSDEFEQDGRSFEDGADPRWTAIDKNDYTNEALHYYRSQNVRTANGALSISSILKSNLYKAFDEDKGTYFADAKHVQSGMVQGWNKFCMTGGIIEFSAKLPGDPSTGGLWPALWMLGNLARATYVGSSNYIWPYSYNRCDEKNRFSQKISACSKVGHFGMEPGVGRGSPEIDILEAMMGSPEMLPSTNITRPYFSSSLQIAPGYDGVRPTMGKMPKTDHWYEGLEYGSNKTQLNPFFYGVTLEHKPVQYTYQSDALSANTQLTKDYFRHYHKYSVEWEPPNDDGTEGYIKWYLDDNFIYGIKGENLQLTNTEIPSEPMYLLMNTAIASSWGFPKPCPDGCSCKCYECGNPECTCGLPEGFCENFPATFEIDYVRVYQAKNDPKHLIGCSTESRPTAKFIIGNMDNFVNKEDGQKVPLLPIRRGGGYCKADSECGYPTKGSCLESRRCVCEDSFTGPMCLSHAGFDDNTPPMESLEIDMVLLPPVILAMFVFAALAFVLFIVIAVWKRRTMEERYRQLPSSNGVTRLDGELVRAMQQYGLSYQQMRATPPNPFVENKQNTVTYCVIDGRLLDE
;
A
#
# COMPACT_ATOMS: atom_id res chain seq x y z
N MET A 1 30.10 22.44 17.65
CA MET A 1 29.75 21.16 18.32
C MET A 1 29.01 21.46 19.61
N ARG A 2 27.67 21.32 19.58
CA ARG A 2 26.72 21.07 20.68
C ARG A 2 25.32 21.35 20.12
N ASN A 3 24.50 20.30 19.98
CA ASN A 3 23.12 20.36 19.51
C ASN A 3 22.20 20.98 20.60
N PRO A 4 21.15 21.74 20.23
CA PRO A 4 20.05 22.02 21.14
C PRO A 4 18.98 20.90 21.10
N PRO A 5 18.13 20.77 22.14
CA PRO A 5 17.28 19.60 22.35
C PRO A 5 15.94 19.67 21.59
N LEU A 6 15.44 18.49 21.22
CA LEU A 6 14.05 18.23 20.81
C LEU A 6 13.13 18.40 22.03
N GLU A 7 12.31 19.45 22.05
CA GLU A 7 11.12 19.52 22.90
C GLU A 7 10.19 20.64 22.36
N ALA A 8 9.44 20.35 21.30
CA ALA A 8 8.33 21.18 20.82
C ALA A 8 7.44 20.40 19.84
N ALA A 9 6.70 19.39 20.31
CA ALA A 9 5.71 18.70 19.48
C ALA A 9 4.46 18.20 20.25
N ALA A 10 4.24 18.59 21.51
CA ALA A 10 3.19 17.96 22.33
C ALA A 10 2.12 18.91 22.91
N THR A 11 2.07 20.20 22.55
CA THR A 11 1.10 21.13 23.16
C THR A 11 0.31 22.01 22.19
N THR A 12 0.27 21.68 20.89
CA THR A 12 -0.44 22.49 19.89
C THR A 12 -1.85 21.99 19.51
N SER A 13 -2.40 20.96 20.18
CA SER A 13 -3.70 20.38 19.80
C SER A 13 -4.94 20.99 20.48
N LEU A 14 -4.81 21.98 21.36
CA LEU A 14 -5.99 22.57 22.04
C LEU A 14 -6.22 24.07 21.82
N PHE A 15 -5.37 24.77 21.06
CA PHE A 15 -5.46 26.24 20.90
C PHE A 15 -5.93 26.72 19.51
N CYS A 16 -6.25 25.84 18.56
CA CYS A 16 -6.68 26.26 17.22
C CYS A 16 -8.20 26.39 17.02
N ALA A 17 -9.02 26.02 18.00
CA ALA A 17 -10.49 26.07 17.88
C ALA A 17 -11.12 27.45 18.19
N VAL A 18 -10.37 28.44 18.72
CA VAL A 18 -10.99 29.67 19.30
C VAL A 18 -10.64 30.98 18.58
N LEU A 19 -9.78 30.99 17.56
CA LEU A 19 -9.40 32.21 16.82
C LEU A 19 -9.83 32.17 15.33
N ALA A 20 -11.10 31.81 15.09
CA ALA A 20 -11.75 31.96 13.79
C ALA A 20 -12.65 33.22 13.73
N THR A 21 -12.32 34.26 14.50
CA THR A 21 -12.95 35.56 14.33
C THR A 21 -11.87 36.64 14.21
N THR A 22 -12.02 37.44 13.16
CA THR A 22 -11.32 38.69 12.83
C THR A 22 -10.06 38.60 11.95
N VAL A 23 -10.19 39.22 10.78
CA VAL A 23 -9.19 39.69 9.80
C VAL A 23 -8.69 38.65 8.79
N GLY A 24 -9.05 38.89 7.52
CA GLY A 24 -8.64 38.12 6.35
C GLY A 24 -7.12 38.07 6.17
N GLY A 25 -6.62 36.85 5.99
CA GLY A 25 -5.22 36.54 5.74
C GLY A 25 -5.06 35.02 5.59
N ARG A 26 -4.81 34.59 4.35
CA ARG A 26 -4.47 33.24 3.85
C ARG A 26 -4.31 32.14 4.92
N ARG A 27 -5.29 31.23 5.02
CA ARG A 27 -5.10 29.91 5.63
C ARG A 27 -4.85 28.88 4.52
N CYS A 28 -3.59 28.68 4.14
CA CYS A 28 -3.18 27.41 3.52
C CYS A 28 -2.46 26.59 4.58
N ARG A 29 -3.22 25.93 5.45
CA ARG A 29 -2.68 24.88 6.32
C ARG A 29 -2.67 23.59 5.49
N ALA A 30 -1.53 22.90 5.48
CA ALA A 30 -1.43 21.58 4.90
C ALA A 30 -2.49 20.64 5.51
N GLY A 31 -3.10 19.80 4.68
CA GLY A 31 -4.25 18.96 5.05
C GLY A 31 -4.80 18.20 3.83
N TRP A 32 -5.84 17.41 4.04
CA TRP A 32 -6.43 16.54 3.01
C TRP A 32 -7.41 17.23 2.06
N ILE A 33 -7.94 18.39 2.45
CA ILE A 33 -8.84 19.18 1.62
C ILE A 33 -8.02 20.07 0.69
N ASP A 34 -8.29 19.98 -0.61
CA ASP A 34 -7.74 20.86 -1.62
C ASP A 34 -8.21 22.32 -1.39
N PRO A 35 -7.30 23.30 -1.29
CA PRO A 35 -7.67 24.71 -1.18
C PRO A 35 -8.52 25.24 -2.34
N ASP A 36 -8.48 24.60 -3.50
CA ASP A 36 -9.29 24.97 -4.67
C ASP A 36 -10.73 24.42 -4.58
N THR A 37 -11.05 23.56 -3.61
CA THR A 37 -12.41 23.04 -3.41
C THR A 37 -13.39 24.16 -3.04
N PRO A 38 -14.48 24.36 -3.82
CA PRO A 38 -15.49 25.37 -3.50
C PRO A 38 -16.19 25.13 -2.15
N GLU A 39 -16.42 26.21 -1.38
CA GLU A 39 -17.01 26.14 -0.03
C GLU A 39 -18.34 25.36 0.04
N LYS A 40 -19.15 25.42 -1.02
CA LYS A 40 -20.44 24.71 -1.12
C LYS A 40 -20.30 23.18 -1.09
N PHE A 41 -19.12 22.65 -1.36
CA PHE A 41 -18.80 21.22 -1.37
C PHE A 41 -18.06 20.78 -0.10
N LEU A 42 -17.95 21.62 0.93
CA LEU A 42 -17.36 21.22 2.22
C LEU A 42 -18.28 20.33 3.05
N THR A 43 -19.57 20.28 2.72
CA THR A 43 -20.57 19.43 3.36
C THR A 43 -21.56 18.92 2.33
N THR A 44 -22.11 17.74 2.58
CA THR A 44 -23.20 17.17 1.76
C THR A 44 -24.19 16.41 2.64
N ALA A 45 -25.36 16.10 2.09
CA ALA A 45 -26.27 15.12 2.67
C ALA A 45 -25.94 13.71 2.15
N ALA A 46 -26.43 12.68 2.83
CA ALA A 46 -26.37 11.32 2.31
C ALA A 46 -27.12 11.21 0.96
N ASN A 47 -26.57 10.42 0.04
CA ASN A 47 -27.26 10.01 -1.19
C ASN A 47 -28.32 8.93 -0.89
N TYR A 48 -28.13 8.13 0.16
CA TYR A 48 -29.14 7.18 0.61
C TYR A 48 -30.23 7.85 1.43
N HIS A 49 -31.45 7.92 0.88
CA HIS A 49 -32.60 8.59 1.51
C HIS A 49 -32.99 8.12 2.93
N LYS A 50 -32.53 6.94 3.39
CA LYS A 50 -32.78 6.48 4.77
C LYS A 50 -31.69 6.92 5.73
N ASP A 51 -30.54 7.32 5.23
CA ASP A 51 -29.53 7.99 6.02
C ASP A 51 -29.87 9.48 6.09
N THR A 52 -29.89 9.99 7.32
CA THR A 52 -30.25 11.39 7.63
C THR A 52 -29.08 12.16 8.23
N ARG A 53 -27.90 11.54 8.28
CA ARG A 53 -26.67 12.17 8.79
C ARG A 53 -26.18 13.24 7.83
N ASP A 54 -25.58 14.28 8.41
CA ASP A 54 -24.81 15.27 7.66
C ASP A 54 -23.38 14.76 7.45
N TYR A 55 -22.87 14.97 6.24
CA TYR A 55 -21.52 14.58 5.87
C TYR A 55 -20.62 15.82 5.73
N GLU A 56 -19.36 15.68 6.14
CA GLU A 56 -18.31 16.68 5.95
C GLU A 56 -17.23 16.18 5.01
N LEU A 57 -16.67 17.09 4.22
CA LEU A 57 -15.57 16.78 3.31
C LEU A 57 -14.30 16.51 4.12
N VAL A 58 -13.72 15.33 3.93
CA VAL A 58 -12.51 14.88 4.63
C VAL A 58 -11.29 14.78 3.71
N PHE A 59 -11.50 14.71 2.40
CA PHE A 59 -10.45 14.75 1.39
C PHE A 59 -10.97 15.30 0.09
N SER A 60 -10.14 16.07 -0.61
CA SER A 60 -10.37 16.44 -1.99
C SER A 60 -9.07 16.66 -2.76
N ASP A 61 -9.18 16.51 -4.07
CA ASP A 61 -8.22 16.99 -5.07
C ASP A 61 -9.02 17.47 -6.29
N GLU A 62 -8.93 18.77 -6.60
CA GLU A 62 -9.62 19.40 -7.73
C GLU A 62 -8.71 19.51 -8.96
N PHE A 63 -7.44 19.09 -8.85
CA PHE A 63 -6.47 19.04 -9.95
C PHE A 63 -6.24 20.34 -10.74
N GLU A 64 -6.64 21.49 -10.19
CA GLU A 64 -6.57 22.81 -10.83
C GLU A 64 -5.14 23.28 -11.14
N GLN A 65 -4.15 22.78 -10.41
CA GLN A 65 -2.75 23.10 -10.69
C GLN A 65 -2.18 22.25 -11.83
N ASP A 66 -2.05 22.84 -13.01
CA ASP A 66 -1.40 22.25 -14.18
C ASP A 66 0.07 21.84 -13.94
N GLY A 67 0.50 20.78 -14.62
CA GLY A 67 1.90 20.34 -14.64
C GLY A 67 2.37 19.60 -13.39
N ARG A 68 1.46 19.21 -12.48
CA ARG A 68 1.81 18.32 -11.36
C ARG A 68 2.37 17.01 -11.89
N SER A 69 3.45 16.56 -11.26
CA SER A 69 4.03 15.24 -11.46
C SER A 69 3.56 14.32 -10.35
N PHE A 70 3.19 13.09 -10.73
CA PHE A 70 2.76 12.04 -9.83
C PHE A 70 3.81 10.93 -9.70
N GLU A 71 5.03 11.14 -10.19
CA GLU A 71 6.15 10.23 -9.91
C GLU A 71 6.27 9.94 -8.40
N ASP A 72 6.78 8.77 -8.05
CA ASP A 72 6.95 8.41 -6.65
C ASP A 72 7.83 9.43 -5.90
N GLY A 73 7.34 9.91 -4.75
CA GLY A 73 7.93 11.02 -4.00
C GLY A 73 7.64 12.43 -4.53
N ALA A 74 6.87 12.60 -5.61
CA ALA A 74 6.54 13.92 -6.17
C ALA A 74 5.25 14.54 -5.62
N ASP A 75 4.26 13.72 -5.28
CA ASP A 75 2.95 14.20 -4.79
C ASP A 75 2.59 13.51 -3.46
N PRO A 76 2.04 14.22 -2.46
CA PRO A 76 1.74 13.62 -1.15
C PRO A 76 0.44 12.83 -1.11
N ARG A 77 -0.48 13.05 -2.06
CA ARG A 77 -1.79 12.38 -2.13
C ARG A 77 -1.74 11.16 -3.03
N TRP A 78 -0.98 11.25 -4.12
CA TRP A 78 -1.03 10.29 -5.22
C TRP A 78 0.36 9.79 -5.61
N THR A 79 0.46 8.55 -6.08
CA THR A 79 1.64 8.02 -6.77
C THR A 79 1.19 7.35 -8.06
N ALA A 80 1.74 7.79 -9.18
CA ALA A 80 1.67 7.09 -10.45
C ALA A 80 2.82 6.08 -10.56
N ILE A 81 2.50 4.86 -11.01
CA ILE A 81 3.47 3.76 -11.02
C ILE A 81 4.17 3.60 -12.37
N ASP A 82 5.42 3.14 -12.33
CA ASP A 82 6.21 2.72 -13.49
C ASP A 82 6.41 1.21 -13.44
N LYS A 83 5.50 0.45 -14.06
CA LYS A 83 5.46 -1.01 -13.88
C LYS A 83 4.72 -1.75 -15.00
N ASN A 84 5.20 -2.97 -15.28
CA ASN A 84 4.45 -3.96 -16.03
C ASN A 84 3.30 -4.55 -15.19
N ASP A 85 2.09 -4.58 -15.75
CA ASP A 85 0.96 -5.31 -15.18
C ASP A 85 0.98 -6.77 -15.66
N TYR A 86 0.94 -7.71 -14.72
CA TYR A 86 0.95 -9.16 -14.99
C TYR A 86 -0.45 -9.78 -14.88
N THR A 87 -1.45 -8.97 -14.57
CA THR A 87 -2.82 -9.44 -14.35
C THR A 87 -3.65 -9.38 -15.64
N ASN A 88 -4.73 -10.15 -15.68
CA ASN A 88 -5.79 -10.04 -16.70
C ASN A 88 -5.35 -10.06 -18.17
N GLU A 89 -4.23 -10.69 -18.52
CA GLU A 89 -3.66 -10.61 -19.89
C GLU A 89 -3.41 -9.16 -20.35
N ALA A 90 -2.90 -8.32 -19.44
CA ALA A 90 -2.64 -6.91 -19.70
C ALA A 90 -1.66 -6.69 -20.87
N LEU A 91 -1.99 -5.77 -21.77
CA LEU A 91 -1.20 -5.38 -22.94
C LEU A 91 -0.50 -4.01 -22.80
N HIS A 92 -0.75 -3.32 -21.69
CA HIS A 92 -0.18 -2.02 -21.38
C HIS A 92 1.01 -2.12 -20.40
N TYR A 93 1.91 -1.15 -20.48
CA TYR A 93 2.89 -0.85 -19.45
C TYR A 93 2.51 0.49 -18.78
N TYR A 94 2.40 0.52 -17.45
CA TYR A 94 2.11 1.76 -16.74
C TYR A 94 3.35 2.63 -16.63
N ARG A 95 3.22 3.92 -16.95
CA ARG A 95 4.26 4.91 -16.74
C ARG A 95 3.72 6.13 -16.02
N SER A 96 4.50 6.65 -15.07
CA SER A 96 4.20 7.89 -14.35
C SER A 96 4.10 9.10 -15.29
N GLN A 97 4.92 9.15 -16.34
CA GLN A 97 4.91 10.22 -17.36
C GLN A 97 3.58 10.35 -18.13
N ASN A 98 2.71 9.33 -18.09
CA ASN A 98 1.40 9.36 -18.72
C ASN A 98 0.33 10.01 -17.84
N VAL A 99 0.68 10.34 -16.60
CA VAL A 99 -0.19 10.93 -15.59
C VAL A 99 0.32 12.32 -15.27
N ARG A 100 -0.52 13.33 -15.50
CA ARG A 100 -0.22 14.73 -15.19
C ARG A 100 -1.52 15.50 -15.06
N THR A 101 -1.47 16.64 -14.40
CA THR A 101 -2.57 17.61 -14.47
C THR A 101 -2.41 18.51 -15.69
N ALA A 102 -3.51 18.76 -16.39
CA ALA A 102 -3.57 19.69 -17.50
C ALA A 102 -5.01 20.20 -17.69
N ASN A 103 -5.17 21.51 -17.90
CA ASN A 103 -6.45 22.18 -18.11
C ASN A 103 -7.43 21.97 -16.93
N GLY A 104 -6.93 21.98 -15.70
CA GLY A 104 -7.75 21.83 -14.50
C GLY A 104 -8.27 20.42 -14.24
N ALA A 105 -7.63 19.39 -14.83
CA ALA A 105 -7.99 18.00 -14.60
C ALA A 105 -6.75 17.11 -14.50
N LEU A 106 -6.88 15.99 -13.79
CA LEU A 106 -5.94 14.87 -13.88
C LEU A 106 -6.15 14.16 -15.22
N SER A 107 -5.12 14.10 -16.04
CA SER A 107 -5.10 13.43 -17.34
C SER A 107 -4.28 12.15 -17.27
N ILE A 108 -4.93 11.01 -17.48
CA ILE A 108 -4.31 9.70 -17.68
C ILE A 108 -4.31 9.40 -19.19
N SER A 109 -3.15 9.50 -19.82
CA SER A 109 -3.01 9.33 -21.27
C SER A 109 -2.56 7.92 -21.66
N SER A 110 -3.23 7.33 -22.64
CA SER A 110 -2.84 6.08 -23.28
C SER A 110 -2.26 6.36 -24.67
N ILE A 111 -1.08 5.83 -24.98
CA ILE A 111 -0.38 6.05 -26.25
C ILE A 111 0.23 4.75 -26.80
N LEU A 112 0.39 4.66 -28.12
CA LEU A 112 1.16 3.59 -28.77
C LEU A 112 2.65 3.87 -28.59
N LYS A 113 3.27 3.16 -27.65
CA LYS A 113 4.71 3.27 -27.36
C LYS A 113 5.22 1.97 -26.76
N SER A 114 6.21 1.37 -27.44
CA SER A 114 6.86 0.14 -26.99
C SER A 114 7.67 0.36 -25.72
N ASN A 115 7.44 -0.50 -24.74
CA ASN A 115 8.13 -0.57 -23.47
C ASN A 115 8.74 -1.95 -23.31
N LEU A 116 10.07 -2.01 -23.24
CA LEU A 116 10.79 -3.23 -22.90
C LEU A 116 10.74 -3.45 -21.39
N TYR A 117 10.56 -4.70 -20.99
CA TYR A 117 10.55 -5.08 -19.59
C TYR A 117 11.14 -6.49 -19.42
N LYS A 118 11.52 -6.78 -18.17
CA LYS A 118 12.05 -8.07 -17.79
C LYS A 118 10.87 -8.97 -17.39
N ALA A 119 10.64 -10.02 -18.17
CA ALA A 119 9.61 -11.02 -17.90
C ALA A 119 10.25 -12.27 -17.27
N PHE A 120 9.45 -13.02 -16.51
CA PHE A 120 9.86 -14.27 -15.88
C PHE A 120 9.08 -15.43 -16.49
N ASP A 121 9.80 -16.45 -16.96
CA ASP A 121 9.25 -17.72 -17.42
C ASP A 121 9.22 -18.68 -16.23
N GLU A 122 8.04 -18.92 -15.67
CA GLU A 122 7.86 -19.79 -14.49
C GLU A 122 8.24 -21.25 -14.77
N ASP A 123 7.97 -21.75 -15.99
CA ASP A 123 8.26 -23.13 -16.39
C ASP A 123 9.77 -23.38 -16.51
N LYS A 124 10.50 -22.41 -17.09
CA LYS A 124 11.95 -22.50 -17.25
C LYS A 124 12.72 -21.96 -16.05
N GLY A 125 12.08 -21.21 -15.16
CA GLY A 125 12.72 -20.52 -14.05
C GLY A 125 13.74 -19.47 -14.50
N THR A 126 13.56 -18.88 -15.67
CA THR A 126 14.51 -17.93 -16.28
C THR A 126 13.86 -16.62 -16.65
N TYR A 127 14.66 -15.56 -16.66
CA TYR A 127 14.21 -14.25 -17.12
C TYR A 127 14.48 -14.06 -18.61
N PHE A 128 13.57 -13.35 -19.29
CA PHE A 128 13.72 -12.95 -20.68
C PHE A 128 13.27 -11.49 -20.87
N ALA A 129 13.62 -10.91 -22.01
CA ALA A 129 13.15 -9.57 -22.38
C ALA A 129 11.88 -9.70 -23.19
N ASP A 130 10.86 -8.92 -22.83
CA ASP A 130 9.58 -8.84 -23.53
C ASP A 130 9.17 -7.38 -23.74
N ALA A 131 8.15 -7.16 -24.57
CA ALA A 131 7.69 -5.83 -24.94
C ALA A 131 6.17 -5.68 -24.79
N LYS A 132 5.76 -4.50 -24.32
CA LYS A 132 4.36 -4.05 -24.41
C LYS A 132 4.27 -2.80 -25.26
N HIS A 133 3.35 -2.80 -26.22
CA HIS A 133 3.27 -1.77 -27.26
C HIS A 133 2.33 -0.61 -26.94
N VAL A 134 1.63 -0.69 -25.82
CA VAL A 134 0.79 0.38 -25.29
C VAL A 134 1.36 0.87 -23.97
N GLN A 135 1.42 2.19 -23.82
CA GLN A 135 1.82 2.85 -22.59
C GLN A 135 0.61 3.61 -22.02
N SER A 136 0.32 3.41 -20.73
CA SER A 136 -0.81 4.05 -20.04
C SER A 136 -0.40 4.51 -18.63
N GLY A 137 -1.34 4.98 -17.82
CA GLY A 137 -1.11 5.41 -16.44
C GLY A 137 -2.04 4.72 -15.42
N MET A 138 -1.51 4.51 -14.23
CA MET A 138 -2.25 4.14 -13.02
C MET A 138 -1.78 5.05 -11.88
N VAL A 139 -2.72 5.57 -11.13
CA VAL A 139 -2.53 6.46 -9.98
C VAL A 139 -3.11 5.81 -8.73
N GLN A 140 -2.34 5.79 -7.65
CA GLN A 140 -2.69 5.12 -6.39
C GLN A 140 -2.59 6.10 -5.21
N GLY A 141 -3.57 6.07 -4.32
CA GLY A 141 -3.50 6.67 -2.98
C GLY A 141 -2.90 5.73 -1.91
N TRP A 142 -2.33 4.58 -2.33
CA TRP A 142 -1.90 3.50 -1.43
C TRP A 142 -0.96 4.02 -0.33
N ASN A 143 -1.30 3.71 0.92
CA ASN A 143 -0.56 4.11 2.11
C ASN A 143 -0.27 5.63 2.18
N LYS A 144 -1.14 6.44 1.57
CA LYS A 144 -1.16 7.91 1.66
C LYS A 144 -2.47 8.34 2.30
N PHE A 145 -3.55 8.39 1.53
CA PHE A 145 -4.88 8.66 2.03
C PHE A 145 -5.72 7.38 1.94
N CYS A 146 -6.24 6.96 3.08
CA CYS A 146 -7.19 5.86 3.17
C CYS A 146 -8.38 6.27 4.03
N MET A 147 -9.51 5.61 3.80
CA MET A 147 -10.72 5.81 4.57
C MET A 147 -11.51 4.51 4.73
N THR A 148 -12.35 4.48 5.76
CA THR A 148 -13.36 3.46 5.97
C THR A 148 -14.73 4.15 6.03
N GLY A 149 -15.66 3.70 5.19
CA GLY A 149 -17.00 4.27 5.06
C GLY A 149 -17.01 5.69 4.49
N GLY A 150 -18.21 6.13 4.13
CA GLY A 150 -18.46 7.48 3.64
C GLY A 150 -19.01 7.54 2.22
N ILE A 151 -18.93 8.74 1.64
CA ILE A 151 -19.32 9.04 0.26
C ILE A 151 -18.07 9.40 -0.52
N ILE A 152 -17.85 8.72 -1.64
CA ILE A 152 -16.76 9.00 -2.56
C ILE A 152 -17.37 9.49 -3.86
N GLU A 153 -16.87 10.60 -4.38
CA GLU A 153 -17.29 11.18 -5.65
C GLU A 153 -16.08 11.40 -6.56
N PHE A 154 -16.20 10.91 -7.79
CA PHE A 154 -15.31 11.25 -8.89
C PHE A 154 -16.11 12.00 -9.95
N SER A 155 -15.56 13.10 -10.47
CA SER A 155 -16.04 13.73 -11.70
C SER A 155 -15.08 13.34 -12.82
N ALA A 156 -15.54 12.57 -13.82
CA ALA A 156 -14.65 12.02 -14.84
C ALA A 156 -15.28 12.01 -16.23
N LYS A 157 -14.42 12.08 -17.26
CA LYS A 157 -14.75 11.96 -18.68
C LYS A 157 -13.95 10.82 -19.28
N LEU A 158 -14.66 9.83 -19.84
CA LEU A 158 -14.07 8.58 -20.34
C LEU A 158 -13.20 8.81 -21.60
N PRO A 159 -12.14 7.99 -21.78
CA PRO A 159 -11.22 8.10 -22.91
C PRO A 159 -11.74 7.47 -24.20
N GLY A 160 -11.25 7.98 -25.33
CA GLY A 160 -11.37 7.34 -26.64
C GLY A 160 -12.77 7.34 -27.26
N ASP A 161 -12.94 6.55 -28.32
CA ASP A 161 -14.22 6.36 -28.99
C ASP A 161 -15.09 5.33 -28.24
N PRO A 162 -16.34 5.66 -27.88
CA PRO A 162 -17.26 4.74 -27.19
C PRO A 162 -17.54 3.43 -27.95
N SER A 163 -17.38 3.42 -29.27
CA SER A 163 -17.65 2.28 -30.15
C SER A 163 -16.42 1.41 -30.42
N THR A 164 -15.25 1.78 -29.91
CA THR A 164 -14.02 1.00 -30.07
C THR A 164 -13.64 0.32 -28.76
N GLY A 165 -13.54 -1.02 -28.79
CA GLY A 165 -13.15 -1.80 -27.61
C GLY A 165 -11.67 -1.70 -27.28
N GLY A 166 -11.29 -2.17 -26.09
CA GLY A 166 -9.92 -2.44 -25.68
C GLY A 166 -9.33 -1.50 -24.62
N LEU A 167 -9.79 -0.25 -24.55
CA LEU A 167 -9.50 0.62 -23.40
C LEU A 167 -10.37 0.20 -22.20
N TRP A 168 -9.78 0.20 -21.00
CA TRP A 168 -10.43 -0.16 -19.74
C TRP A 168 -10.14 0.91 -18.68
N PRO A 169 -10.83 2.08 -18.74
CA PRO A 169 -10.75 3.09 -17.69
C PRO A 169 -11.46 2.59 -16.44
N ALA A 170 -10.83 2.79 -15.28
CA ALA A 170 -11.35 2.34 -14.00
C ALA A 170 -11.17 3.39 -12.89
N LEU A 171 -12.18 3.47 -12.02
CA LEU A 171 -12.21 4.21 -10.76
C LEU A 171 -12.62 3.22 -9.67
N TRP A 172 -11.73 2.95 -8.73
CA TRP A 172 -11.91 1.82 -7.81
C TRP A 172 -11.12 2.01 -6.53
N MET A 173 -11.31 1.08 -5.59
CA MET A 173 -10.71 1.11 -4.27
C MET A 173 -10.28 -0.29 -3.86
N LEU A 174 -9.18 -0.35 -3.12
CA LEU A 174 -8.63 -1.59 -2.58
C LEU A 174 -8.28 -1.39 -1.10
N GLY A 175 -8.46 -2.43 -0.28
CA GLY A 175 -7.99 -2.42 1.11
C GLY A 175 -6.47 -2.19 1.23
N ASN A 176 -6.04 -1.43 2.24
CA ASN A 176 -4.63 -1.01 2.35
C ASN A 176 -3.65 -2.17 2.64
N LEU A 177 -4.16 -3.35 3.03
CA LEU A 177 -3.36 -4.56 3.25
C LEU A 177 -2.81 -5.18 1.97
N ALA A 178 -3.29 -4.76 0.79
CA ALA A 178 -2.70 -5.09 -0.50
C ALA A 178 -2.40 -3.81 -1.29
N ARG A 179 -1.59 -3.94 -2.34
CA ARG A 179 -1.27 -2.86 -3.28
C ARG A 179 -1.50 -3.32 -4.71
N ALA A 180 -2.39 -2.63 -5.42
CA ALA A 180 -2.74 -2.90 -6.81
C ALA A 180 -1.49 -3.04 -7.71
N THR A 181 -1.48 -4.05 -8.57
CA THR A 181 -0.37 -4.50 -9.45
C THR A 181 0.83 -5.16 -8.75
N TYR A 182 0.90 -5.15 -7.42
CA TYR A 182 1.89 -5.89 -6.63
C TYR A 182 1.26 -7.21 -6.18
N VAL A 183 1.18 -8.18 -7.09
CA VAL A 183 0.47 -9.47 -6.89
C VAL A 183 0.92 -10.22 -5.64
N GLY A 184 2.20 -10.10 -5.25
CA GLY A 184 2.71 -10.68 -4.00
C GLY A 184 1.99 -10.16 -2.74
N SER A 185 1.52 -8.91 -2.76
CA SER A 185 0.77 -8.29 -1.65
C SER A 185 -0.71 -8.67 -1.62
N SER A 186 -1.32 -9.05 -2.75
CA SER A 186 -2.73 -9.42 -2.80
C SER A 186 -2.98 -10.92 -2.57
N ASN A 187 -1.96 -11.77 -2.77
CA ASN A 187 -2.04 -13.21 -2.55
C ASN A 187 -2.58 -13.55 -1.15
N TYR A 188 -3.70 -14.29 -1.10
CA TYR A 188 -4.37 -14.74 0.14
C TYR A 188 -4.89 -13.61 1.04
N ILE A 189 -4.93 -12.37 0.54
CA ILE A 189 -5.45 -11.18 1.24
C ILE A 189 -6.66 -10.65 0.49
N TRP A 190 -6.55 -10.52 -0.83
CA TRP A 190 -7.64 -10.14 -1.70
C TRP A 190 -8.55 -11.34 -2.00
N PRO A 191 -9.87 -11.18 -2.11
CA PRO A 191 -10.69 -10.03 -1.71
C PRO A 191 -11.40 -10.30 -0.37
N TYR A 192 -10.69 -10.83 0.64
CA TYR A 192 -11.34 -11.22 1.90
C TYR A 192 -12.00 -10.02 2.61
N SER A 193 -13.27 -10.20 3.00
CA SER A 193 -14.09 -9.21 3.72
C SER A 193 -14.94 -9.91 4.78
N TYR A 194 -14.30 -10.57 5.75
CA TYR A 194 -15.00 -11.22 6.85
C TYR A 194 -14.06 -11.49 8.04
N ASN A 195 -14.65 -11.57 9.24
CA ASN A 195 -13.94 -11.78 10.50
C ASN A 195 -14.48 -13.01 11.26
N ARG A 196 -14.33 -14.22 10.70
CA ARG A 196 -14.74 -15.48 11.36
C ARG A 196 -13.72 -16.57 11.11
N CYS A 197 -13.53 -17.46 12.09
CA CYS A 197 -12.67 -18.62 11.87
C CYS A 197 -13.40 -19.63 10.97
N ASP A 198 -12.97 -19.70 9.71
CA ASP A 198 -13.36 -20.72 8.77
C ASP A 198 -12.22 -21.73 8.58
N GLU A 199 -12.41 -22.95 9.07
CA GLU A 199 -11.41 -24.02 8.93
C GLU A 199 -11.15 -24.41 7.47
N LYS A 200 -12.11 -24.19 6.55
CA LYS A 200 -11.93 -24.45 5.12
C LYS A 200 -10.92 -23.48 4.51
N ASN A 201 -11.05 -22.19 4.85
CA ASN A 201 -10.23 -21.12 4.29
C ASN A 201 -9.04 -20.74 5.18
N ARG A 202 -8.77 -21.50 6.24
CA ARG A 202 -7.70 -21.22 7.21
C ARG A 202 -6.32 -21.03 6.58
N PHE A 203 -6.02 -21.78 5.52
CA PHE A 203 -4.72 -21.69 4.83
C PHE A 203 -4.74 -20.69 3.67
N SER A 204 -5.91 -20.41 3.10
CA SER A 204 -6.09 -19.51 1.96
C SER A 204 -6.37 -18.05 2.37
N GLN A 205 -6.69 -17.78 3.64
CA GLN A 205 -6.72 -16.43 4.21
C GLN A 205 -5.46 -16.16 5.02
N LYS A 206 -4.62 -15.22 4.56
CA LYS A 206 -3.33 -14.89 5.18
C LYS A 206 -3.47 -14.39 6.61
N ILE A 207 -4.48 -13.56 6.86
CA ILE A 207 -4.81 -13.00 8.18
C ILE A 207 -6.13 -13.63 8.60
N SER A 208 -6.06 -14.85 9.12
CA SER A 208 -7.24 -15.66 9.47
C SER A 208 -7.61 -15.51 10.94
N ALA A 209 -8.90 -15.39 11.23
CA ALA A 209 -9.46 -15.47 12.58
C ALA A 209 -9.23 -16.83 13.27
N CYS A 210 -8.81 -17.87 12.54
CA CYS A 210 -8.39 -19.14 13.16
C CYS A 210 -7.01 -19.06 13.83
N SER A 211 -6.29 -17.95 13.66
CA SER A 211 -4.95 -17.74 14.20
C SER A 211 -5.00 -17.47 15.70
N LYS A 212 -4.31 -18.29 16.49
CA LYS A 212 -4.23 -18.14 17.96
C LYS A 212 -3.11 -17.20 18.41
N VAL A 213 -2.30 -16.74 17.47
CA VAL A 213 -1.15 -15.85 17.70
C VAL A 213 -1.21 -14.72 16.69
N GLY A 214 -0.88 -13.53 17.17
CA GLY A 214 -0.75 -12.34 16.35
C GLY A 214 0.64 -12.26 15.75
N HIS A 215 0.74 -11.82 14.50
CA HIS A 215 2.01 -11.55 13.84
C HIS A 215 1.93 -10.19 13.14
N PHE A 216 3.04 -9.45 13.17
CA PHE A 216 3.16 -8.16 12.48
C PHE A 216 2.06 -7.15 12.84
N GLY A 217 1.64 -7.12 14.12
CA GLY A 217 0.60 -6.22 14.62
C GLY A 217 -0.84 -6.65 14.28
N MET A 218 -1.06 -7.88 13.83
CA MET A 218 -2.40 -8.47 13.68
C MET A 218 -2.85 -9.14 14.97
N GLU A 219 -4.11 -8.93 15.36
CA GLU A 219 -4.70 -9.51 16.57
C GLU A 219 -5.03 -11.00 16.39
N PRO A 220 -4.77 -11.86 17.39
CA PRO A 220 -5.27 -13.23 17.41
C PRO A 220 -6.80 -13.26 17.30
N GLY A 221 -7.35 -14.25 16.60
CA GLY A 221 -8.80 -14.40 16.49
C GLY A 221 -9.48 -13.42 15.51
N VAL A 222 -8.74 -12.52 14.86
CA VAL A 222 -9.30 -11.52 13.95
C VAL A 222 -8.91 -11.82 12.49
N GLY A 223 -9.93 -12.03 11.66
CA GLY A 223 -9.82 -12.20 10.22
C GLY A 223 -9.79 -10.83 9.53
N ARG A 224 -8.88 -10.66 8.58
CA ARG A 224 -8.68 -9.42 7.83
C ARG A 224 -8.42 -9.76 6.36
N GLY A 225 -8.49 -8.73 5.52
CA GLY A 225 -8.26 -8.90 4.09
C GLY A 225 -8.12 -7.58 3.36
N SER A 226 -8.23 -7.64 2.04
CA SER A 226 -8.19 -6.46 1.17
C SER A 226 -9.32 -6.56 0.15
N PRO A 227 -10.55 -6.19 0.54
CA PRO A 227 -11.68 -6.17 -0.39
C PRO A 227 -11.48 -5.14 -1.50
N GLU A 228 -12.25 -5.28 -2.57
CA GLU A 228 -12.22 -4.41 -3.74
C GLU A 228 -13.61 -3.86 -4.02
N ILE A 229 -13.68 -2.54 -4.24
CA ILE A 229 -14.90 -1.83 -4.62
C ILE A 229 -14.63 -1.08 -5.92
N ASP A 230 -15.34 -1.47 -6.95
CA ASP A 230 -15.27 -0.85 -8.27
C ASP A 230 -16.41 0.16 -8.40
N ILE A 231 -16.07 1.44 -8.50
CA ILE A 231 -17.04 2.51 -8.70
C ILE A 231 -17.43 2.54 -10.18
N LEU A 232 -16.42 2.43 -11.05
CA LEU A 232 -16.58 2.35 -12.49
C LEU A 232 -15.48 1.48 -13.11
N GLU A 233 -15.88 0.55 -13.97
CA GLU A 233 -15.02 -0.11 -14.96
C GLU A 233 -15.71 -0.12 -16.33
N ALA A 234 -15.23 0.69 -17.27
CA ALA A 234 -15.93 0.84 -18.55
C ALA A 234 -15.53 -0.20 -19.60
N MET A 235 -16.53 -0.72 -20.29
CA MET A 235 -16.40 -1.61 -21.44
C MET A 235 -16.92 -0.91 -22.69
N MET A 236 -16.00 -0.43 -23.52
CA MET A 236 -16.31 0.17 -24.83
C MET A 236 -16.43 -0.89 -25.94
N GLY A 237 -17.01 -0.50 -27.06
CA GLY A 237 -17.10 -1.33 -28.25
C GLY A 237 -18.39 -1.13 -29.03
N SER A 238 -18.46 -1.78 -30.20
CA SER A 238 -19.63 -1.74 -31.08
C SER A 238 -20.91 -2.10 -30.32
N PRO A 239 -22.06 -1.48 -30.65
CA PRO A 239 -23.31 -1.60 -29.92
C PRO A 239 -23.91 -3.00 -30.08
N GLU A 240 -23.37 -3.93 -29.31
CA GLU A 240 -23.81 -5.31 -29.18
C GLU A 240 -24.55 -5.47 -27.87
N MET A 241 -25.71 -6.14 -27.92
CA MET A 241 -26.49 -6.46 -26.74
C MET A 241 -25.83 -7.58 -25.96
N LEU A 242 -25.63 -7.35 -24.67
CA LEU A 242 -25.09 -8.33 -23.76
C LEU A 242 -26.09 -9.49 -23.58
N PRO A 243 -25.67 -10.75 -23.77
CA PRO A 243 -26.51 -11.93 -23.60
C PRO A 243 -27.33 -11.90 -22.30
N SER A 244 -28.62 -12.23 -22.43
CA SER A 244 -29.57 -12.33 -21.31
C SER A 244 -29.85 -11.01 -20.56
N THR A 245 -29.46 -9.86 -21.12
CA THR A 245 -29.72 -8.53 -20.54
C THR A 245 -30.33 -7.60 -21.60
N ASN A 246 -30.74 -6.39 -21.19
CA ASN A 246 -31.12 -5.30 -22.11
C ASN A 246 -30.00 -4.26 -22.31
N ILE A 247 -28.80 -4.53 -21.81
CA ILE A 247 -27.65 -3.63 -21.85
C ILE A 247 -26.88 -3.85 -23.15
N THR A 248 -26.39 -2.77 -23.75
CA THR A 248 -25.56 -2.77 -24.95
C THR A 248 -24.23 -2.06 -24.68
N ARG A 249 -23.18 -2.38 -25.42
CA ARG A 249 -21.94 -1.58 -25.35
C ARG A 249 -22.16 -0.16 -25.94
N PRO A 250 -21.53 0.88 -25.38
CA PRO A 250 -20.68 0.85 -24.17
C PRO A 250 -21.49 0.79 -22.87
N TYR A 251 -20.91 0.21 -21.83
CA TYR A 251 -21.46 0.22 -20.46
C TYR A 251 -20.31 0.31 -19.45
N PHE A 252 -20.60 0.51 -18.16
CA PHE A 252 -19.62 0.28 -17.11
C PHE A 252 -20.15 -0.69 -16.06
N SER A 253 -19.24 -1.40 -15.39
CA SER A 253 -19.55 -2.24 -14.23
C SER A 253 -19.27 -1.48 -12.93
N SER A 254 -20.16 -1.67 -11.96
CA SER A 254 -19.93 -1.36 -10.55
C SER A 254 -19.95 -2.67 -9.77
N SER A 255 -19.02 -2.83 -8.84
CA SER A 255 -18.72 -4.15 -8.29
C SER A 255 -18.23 -4.08 -6.85
N LEU A 256 -18.64 -5.06 -6.03
CA LEU A 256 -18.02 -5.39 -4.76
C LEU A 256 -17.49 -6.82 -4.86
N GLN A 257 -16.17 -6.99 -4.67
CA GLN A 257 -15.53 -8.29 -4.69
C GLN A 257 -15.22 -8.76 -3.28
N ILE A 258 -15.56 -10.02 -2.99
CA ILE A 258 -15.52 -10.59 -1.65
C ILE A 258 -15.01 -12.03 -1.64
N ALA A 259 -14.40 -12.41 -0.52
CA ALA A 259 -14.12 -13.78 -0.16
C ALA A 259 -14.40 -14.04 1.34
N PRO A 260 -14.81 -15.28 1.71
CA PRO A 260 -15.06 -16.41 0.82
C PRO A 260 -16.29 -16.23 -0.07
N GLY A 261 -16.23 -16.74 -1.29
CA GLY A 261 -17.35 -16.76 -2.22
C GLY A 261 -18.22 -18.02 -2.09
N TYR A 262 -19.37 -18.00 -2.76
CA TYR A 262 -20.38 -19.06 -2.72
C TYR A 262 -19.84 -20.37 -3.30
N ASP A 263 -19.84 -21.44 -2.51
CA ASP A 263 -19.26 -22.73 -2.87
C ASP A 263 -20.28 -23.75 -3.40
N GLY A 264 -21.54 -23.33 -3.56
CA GLY A 264 -22.62 -24.13 -4.11
C GLY A 264 -22.69 -24.12 -5.65
N VAL A 265 -23.91 -24.33 -6.18
CA VAL A 265 -24.14 -24.37 -7.62
C VAL A 265 -24.20 -22.95 -8.18
N ARG A 266 -23.10 -22.51 -8.80
CA ARG A 266 -22.94 -21.15 -9.30
C ARG A 266 -23.68 -20.90 -10.63
N PRO A 267 -24.00 -19.64 -10.95
CA PRO A 267 -24.53 -19.28 -12.26
C PRO A 267 -23.51 -19.56 -13.38
N THR A 268 -24.00 -19.87 -14.57
CA THR A 268 -23.14 -19.97 -15.77
C THR A 268 -22.89 -18.57 -16.32
N MET A 269 -21.64 -18.28 -16.67
CA MET A 269 -21.26 -17.02 -17.32
C MET A 269 -22.14 -16.75 -18.57
N GLY A 270 -22.61 -15.51 -18.72
CA GLY A 270 -23.53 -15.06 -19.77
C GLY A 270 -25.00 -15.44 -19.56
N LYS A 271 -25.34 -16.11 -18.46
CA LYS A 271 -26.72 -16.44 -18.08
C LYS A 271 -27.08 -15.81 -16.75
N MET A 272 -28.35 -15.46 -16.59
CA MET A 272 -28.91 -14.99 -15.33
C MET A 272 -28.96 -16.13 -14.29
N PRO A 273 -28.81 -15.83 -12.99
CA PRO A 273 -28.90 -16.81 -11.93
C PRO A 273 -30.32 -17.38 -11.84
N LYS A 274 -30.41 -18.65 -11.41
CA LYS A 274 -31.67 -19.27 -11.00
C LYS A 274 -31.92 -18.95 -9.52
N THR A 275 -33.14 -19.19 -9.05
CA THR A 275 -33.47 -19.15 -7.61
C THR A 275 -32.48 -20.00 -6.81
N ASP A 276 -32.00 -19.48 -5.68
CA ASP A 276 -31.01 -20.11 -4.79
C ASP A 276 -29.59 -20.34 -5.36
N HIS A 277 -29.26 -19.85 -6.56
CA HIS A 277 -27.92 -20.01 -7.16
C HIS A 277 -27.00 -18.78 -6.94
N TRP A 278 -27.54 -17.67 -6.45
CA TRP A 278 -26.83 -16.40 -6.31
C TRP A 278 -27.43 -15.55 -5.19
N TYR A 279 -26.73 -14.48 -4.81
CA TYR A 279 -27.17 -13.50 -3.82
C TYR A 279 -28.55 -12.94 -4.19
N GLU A 280 -29.47 -12.96 -3.23
CA GLU A 280 -30.84 -12.44 -3.38
C GLU A 280 -30.98 -11.04 -2.79
N GLY A 281 -31.98 -10.29 -3.23
CA GLY A 281 -32.31 -8.97 -2.67
C GLY A 281 -31.37 -7.83 -3.06
N LEU A 282 -30.55 -8.02 -4.09
CA LEU A 282 -29.73 -6.95 -4.68
C LEU A 282 -30.62 -5.86 -5.31
N GLU A 283 -30.22 -4.61 -5.16
CA GLU A 283 -31.03 -3.45 -5.57
C GLU A 283 -30.53 -2.87 -6.90
N TYR A 284 -31.44 -2.64 -7.86
CA TYR A 284 -31.14 -2.05 -9.16
C TYR A 284 -31.99 -0.79 -9.35
N GLY A 285 -31.34 0.34 -9.63
CA GLY A 285 -31.98 1.66 -9.60
C GLY A 285 -32.77 2.04 -10.86
N SER A 286 -32.53 1.36 -11.98
CA SER A 286 -33.27 1.61 -13.22
C SER A 286 -33.21 0.41 -14.17
N ASN A 287 -34.00 0.45 -15.24
CA ASN A 287 -33.90 -0.52 -16.34
C ASN A 287 -32.60 -0.37 -17.17
N LYS A 288 -31.78 0.66 -16.92
CA LYS A 288 -30.47 0.87 -17.56
C LYS A 288 -29.33 0.24 -16.75
N THR A 289 -29.63 -0.36 -15.61
CA THR A 289 -28.66 -1.08 -14.78
C THR A 289 -29.19 -2.47 -14.48
N GLN A 290 -28.39 -3.50 -14.77
CA GLN A 290 -28.76 -4.90 -14.55
C GLN A 290 -27.58 -5.66 -13.95
N LEU A 291 -27.86 -6.79 -13.29
CA LEU A 291 -26.83 -7.75 -12.86
C LEU A 291 -25.85 -7.99 -14.02
N ASN A 292 -24.56 -8.04 -13.72
CA ASN A 292 -23.54 -8.39 -14.71
C ASN A 292 -23.40 -9.92 -14.79
N PRO A 293 -23.92 -10.59 -15.85
CA PRO A 293 -23.84 -12.05 -15.93
C PRO A 293 -22.47 -12.54 -16.40
N PHE A 294 -21.51 -11.65 -16.65
CA PHE A 294 -20.16 -11.98 -17.12
C PHE A 294 -19.12 -11.96 -16.00
N PHE A 295 -19.48 -11.51 -14.80
CA PHE A 295 -18.56 -11.39 -13.70
C PHE A 295 -19.19 -11.83 -12.38
N TYR A 296 -19.17 -13.15 -12.15
CA TYR A 296 -19.59 -13.78 -10.90
C TYR A 296 -18.42 -14.00 -9.93
N GLY A 297 -17.19 -13.57 -10.25
CA GLY A 297 -15.97 -13.92 -9.52
C GLY A 297 -15.32 -15.22 -10.01
N VAL A 298 -14.24 -15.65 -9.35
CA VAL A 298 -13.33 -16.71 -9.85
C VAL A 298 -12.88 -17.65 -8.74
N THR A 299 -12.63 -18.91 -9.10
CA THR A 299 -11.89 -19.82 -8.21
C THR A 299 -10.40 -19.52 -8.36
N LEU A 300 -9.75 -19.14 -7.26
CA LEU A 300 -8.31 -18.86 -7.21
C LEU A 300 -7.60 -20.16 -6.86
N GLU A 301 -7.21 -20.89 -7.91
CA GLU A 301 -6.56 -22.19 -7.77
C GLU A 301 -5.10 -22.06 -7.34
N HIS A 302 -4.75 -22.73 -6.24
CA HIS A 302 -3.40 -22.77 -5.71
C HIS A 302 -2.93 -24.20 -5.44
N LYS A 303 -1.61 -24.40 -5.41
CA LYS A 303 -0.98 -25.67 -5.05
C LYS A 303 -0.21 -25.50 -3.74
N PRO A 304 -0.47 -26.33 -2.72
CA PRO A 304 -1.49 -27.39 -2.66
C PRO A 304 -2.94 -26.84 -2.61
N VAL A 305 -3.91 -27.68 -2.99
CA VAL A 305 -5.36 -27.35 -3.08
C VAL A 305 -5.95 -26.71 -1.82
N GLN A 306 -5.37 -26.96 -0.64
CA GLN A 306 -5.79 -26.32 0.62
C GLN A 306 -5.63 -24.79 0.62
N TYR A 307 -4.87 -24.22 -0.32
CA TYR A 307 -4.73 -22.78 -0.53
C TYR A 307 -5.71 -22.23 -1.56
N THR A 308 -6.48 -23.09 -2.24
CA THR A 308 -7.51 -22.68 -3.20
C THR A 308 -8.72 -22.09 -2.46
N TYR A 309 -9.25 -20.98 -2.96
CA TYR A 309 -10.44 -20.34 -2.42
C TYR A 309 -11.29 -19.73 -3.53
N GLN A 310 -12.56 -19.50 -3.23
CA GLN A 310 -13.52 -18.87 -4.14
C GLN A 310 -13.61 -17.38 -3.82
N SER A 311 -13.55 -16.53 -4.83
CA SER A 311 -13.98 -15.13 -4.75
C SER A 311 -15.28 -14.92 -5.50
N ASP A 312 -16.12 -14.01 -5.02
CA ASP A 312 -17.33 -13.57 -5.72
C ASP A 312 -17.20 -12.10 -6.09
N ALA A 313 -17.79 -11.72 -7.22
CA ALA A 313 -17.97 -10.34 -7.62
C ALA A 313 -19.47 -10.07 -7.73
N LEU A 314 -20.01 -9.27 -6.81
CA LEU A 314 -21.39 -8.81 -6.87
C LEU A 314 -21.39 -7.53 -7.69
N SER A 315 -21.86 -7.63 -8.94
CA SER A 315 -21.64 -6.58 -9.92
C SER A 315 -22.87 -6.29 -10.78
N ALA A 316 -22.96 -5.05 -11.26
CA ALA A 316 -24.03 -4.57 -12.12
C ALA A 316 -23.49 -3.72 -13.27
N ASN A 317 -24.02 -3.94 -14.47
CA ASN A 317 -23.67 -3.19 -15.67
C ASN A 317 -24.68 -2.06 -15.89
N THR A 318 -24.17 -0.83 -16.03
CA THR A 318 -24.95 0.37 -16.31
C THR A 318 -24.66 0.88 -17.72
N GLN A 319 -25.71 1.06 -18.52
CA GLN A 319 -25.62 1.53 -19.91
C GLN A 319 -24.99 2.92 -20.00
N LEU A 320 -23.95 3.07 -20.83
CA LEU A 320 -23.35 4.36 -21.16
C LEU A 320 -23.91 4.89 -22.48
N THR A 321 -23.81 6.22 -22.63
CA THR A 321 -24.06 6.95 -23.87
C THR A 321 -22.78 7.63 -24.35
N LYS A 322 -22.82 8.28 -25.52
CA LYS A 322 -21.68 9.06 -26.04
C LYS A 322 -21.36 10.30 -25.19
N ASP A 323 -22.27 10.72 -24.31
CA ASP A 323 -22.11 11.92 -23.49
C ASP A 323 -20.97 11.77 -22.47
N TYR A 324 -20.84 10.59 -21.86
CA TYR A 324 -19.80 10.25 -20.88
C TYR A 324 -18.35 10.29 -21.41
N PHE A 325 -18.20 10.37 -22.74
CA PHE A 325 -16.91 10.49 -23.43
C PHE A 325 -16.63 11.92 -23.88
N ARG A 326 -17.61 12.83 -23.73
CA ARG A 326 -17.56 14.23 -24.18
C ARG A 326 -17.60 15.21 -23.02
N HIS A 327 -18.29 14.85 -21.95
CA HIS A 327 -18.48 15.69 -20.77
C HIS A 327 -18.11 14.92 -19.50
N TYR A 328 -17.87 15.67 -18.43
CA TYR A 328 -17.64 15.11 -17.10
C TYR A 328 -18.97 14.67 -16.49
N HIS A 329 -18.96 13.49 -15.87
CA HIS A 329 -20.09 12.95 -15.11
C HIS A 329 -19.64 12.55 -13.72
N LYS A 330 -20.59 12.58 -12.78
CA LYS A 330 -20.33 12.23 -11.39
C LYS A 330 -20.58 10.75 -11.16
N TYR A 331 -19.51 10.03 -10.83
CA TYR A 331 -19.54 8.64 -10.39
C TYR A 331 -19.34 8.62 -8.88
N SER A 332 -20.27 8.01 -8.14
CA SER A 332 -20.16 8.01 -6.68
C SER A 332 -20.59 6.70 -6.06
N VAL A 333 -19.97 6.40 -4.93
CA VAL A 333 -20.34 5.30 -4.05
C VAL A 333 -20.53 5.84 -2.64
N GLU A 334 -21.61 5.43 -1.99
CA GLU A 334 -21.84 5.62 -0.58
C GLU A 334 -21.82 4.25 0.09
N TRP A 335 -20.94 4.06 1.07
CA TRP A 335 -20.90 2.82 1.82
C TRP A 335 -20.81 3.04 3.32
N GLU A 336 -21.48 2.15 4.04
CA GLU A 336 -21.58 2.10 5.47
C GLU A 336 -21.05 0.73 5.95
N PRO A 337 -19.95 0.69 6.71
CA PRO A 337 -19.45 -0.53 7.33
C PRO A 337 -20.49 -1.21 8.24
N PRO A 338 -20.37 -2.52 8.48
CA PRO A 338 -21.21 -3.23 9.42
C PRO A 338 -20.99 -2.72 10.85
N ASN A 339 -21.90 -3.10 11.75
CA ASN A 339 -21.69 -2.98 13.18
C ASN A 339 -20.60 -3.96 13.66
N ASP A 340 -20.13 -3.82 14.91
CA ASP A 340 -19.06 -4.65 15.47
C ASP A 340 -19.36 -6.17 15.46
N ASP A 341 -20.65 -6.54 15.43
CA ASP A 341 -21.09 -7.94 15.32
C ASP A 341 -21.12 -8.48 13.87
N GLY A 342 -20.72 -7.65 12.91
CA GLY A 342 -20.72 -7.96 11.48
C GLY A 342 -22.09 -7.86 10.82
N THR A 343 -23.10 -7.30 11.49
CA THR A 343 -24.45 -7.13 10.94
C THR A 343 -24.67 -5.73 10.35
N GLU A 344 -25.74 -5.59 9.58
CA GLU A 344 -26.11 -4.35 8.89
C GLU A 344 -25.04 -3.90 7.87
N GLY A 345 -24.94 -2.60 7.62
CA GLY A 345 -24.10 -2.03 6.56
C GLY A 345 -24.75 -2.09 5.17
N TYR A 346 -24.27 -1.22 4.29
CA TYR A 346 -24.69 -1.18 2.89
C TYR A 346 -23.60 -0.55 2.02
N ILE A 347 -23.71 -0.77 0.72
CA ILE A 347 -22.95 -0.07 -0.31
C ILE A 347 -23.88 0.23 -1.48
N LYS A 348 -23.85 1.47 -1.96
CA LYS A 348 -24.75 1.97 -3.00
C LYS A 348 -23.99 2.84 -3.99
N TRP A 349 -24.22 2.61 -5.27
CA TRP A 349 -23.61 3.35 -6.36
C TRP A 349 -24.63 4.31 -6.99
N TYR A 350 -24.11 5.46 -7.40
CA TYR A 350 -24.88 6.53 -8.02
C TYR A 350 -24.15 7.10 -9.23
N LEU A 351 -24.93 7.47 -10.25
CA LEU A 351 -24.48 8.13 -11.47
C LEU A 351 -25.25 9.42 -11.65
N ASP A 352 -24.55 10.56 -11.63
CA ASP A 352 -25.15 11.90 -11.67
C ASP A 352 -26.29 12.04 -10.65
N ASP A 353 -26.03 11.68 -9.39
CA ASP A 353 -26.99 11.68 -8.28
C ASP A 353 -28.14 10.66 -8.37
N ASN A 354 -28.18 9.85 -9.43
CA ASN A 354 -29.20 8.81 -9.58
C ASN A 354 -28.70 7.47 -9.05
N PHE A 355 -29.44 6.85 -8.16
CA PHE A 355 -29.17 5.50 -7.67
C PHE A 355 -29.15 4.49 -8.83
N ILE A 356 -28.12 3.64 -8.91
CA ILE A 356 -27.98 2.63 -9.98
C ILE A 356 -27.89 1.20 -9.46
N TYR A 357 -27.18 0.95 -8.36
CA TYR A 357 -26.96 -0.40 -7.82
C TYR A 357 -26.75 -0.34 -6.31
N GLY A 358 -27.15 -1.38 -5.57
CA GLY A 358 -26.95 -1.45 -4.13
C GLY A 358 -26.89 -2.86 -3.57
N ILE A 359 -26.07 -3.02 -2.54
CA ILE A 359 -25.89 -4.25 -1.76
C ILE A 359 -26.01 -3.88 -0.28
N LYS A 360 -26.74 -4.69 0.47
CA LYS A 360 -26.87 -4.61 1.93
C LYS A 360 -26.12 -5.77 2.58
N GLY A 361 -25.69 -5.60 3.82
CA GLY A 361 -25.05 -6.70 4.56
C GLY A 361 -25.92 -7.95 4.67
N GLU A 362 -27.25 -7.82 4.68
CA GLU A 362 -28.18 -8.95 4.65
C GLU A 362 -28.03 -9.83 3.40
N ASN A 363 -27.64 -9.27 2.26
CA ASN A 363 -27.41 -10.04 1.03
C ASN A 363 -26.19 -10.97 1.21
N LEU A 364 -25.17 -10.53 1.97
CA LEU A 364 -23.88 -11.21 2.13
C LEU A 364 -23.89 -12.37 3.13
N GLN A 365 -25.02 -12.59 3.82
CA GLN A 365 -25.19 -13.70 4.75
C GLN A 365 -24.99 -15.07 4.10
N LEU A 366 -25.23 -15.19 2.79
CA LEU A 366 -25.02 -16.40 2.01
C LEU A 366 -23.60 -16.98 2.16
N THR A 367 -22.60 -16.10 2.26
CA THR A 367 -21.18 -16.47 2.36
C THR A 367 -20.55 -16.10 3.70
N ASN A 368 -21.35 -15.58 4.64
CA ASN A 368 -20.87 -15.02 5.91
C ASN A 368 -19.82 -13.91 5.72
N THR A 369 -19.86 -13.20 4.60
CA THR A 369 -19.05 -12.02 4.34
C THR A 369 -19.78 -10.77 4.83
N GLU A 370 -19.03 -9.67 4.96
CA GLU A 370 -19.55 -8.39 5.44
C GLU A 370 -19.22 -7.27 4.45
N ILE A 371 -19.99 -6.17 4.54
CA ILE A 371 -19.63 -4.93 3.85
C ILE A 371 -18.24 -4.49 4.33
N PRO A 372 -17.32 -4.07 3.44
CA PRO A 372 -15.96 -3.75 3.84
C PRO A 372 -15.84 -2.76 4.99
N SER A 373 -15.11 -3.17 6.02
CA SER A 373 -14.72 -2.37 7.19
C SER A 373 -13.20 -2.12 7.26
N GLU A 374 -12.48 -2.45 6.18
CA GLU A 374 -11.05 -2.19 6.02
C GLU A 374 -10.80 -0.72 5.61
N PRO A 375 -9.67 -0.11 6.00
CA PRO A 375 -9.20 1.13 5.39
C PRO A 375 -8.87 0.88 3.93
N MET A 376 -9.49 1.64 3.03
CA MET A 376 -9.33 1.49 1.58
C MET A 376 -8.72 2.77 0.99
N TYR A 377 -7.93 2.61 -0.07
CA TYR A 377 -7.33 3.72 -0.79
C TYR A 377 -7.87 3.80 -2.21
N LEU A 378 -7.78 5.00 -2.81
CA LEU A 378 -8.35 5.29 -4.12
C LEU A 378 -7.38 4.94 -5.27
N LEU A 379 -7.94 4.47 -6.37
CA LEU A 379 -7.24 4.07 -7.60
C LEU A 379 -7.92 4.65 -8.84
N MET A 380 -7.11 5.12 -9.79
CA MET A 380 -7.55 5.61 -11.09
C MET A 380 -6.58 5.12 -12.16
N ASN A 381 -7.07 4.48 -13.22
CA ASN A 381 -6.21 4.01 -14.30
C ASN A 381 -6.96 3.87 -15.63
N THR A 382 -6.19 3.65 -16.69
CA THR A 382 -6.70 3.09 -17.94
C THR A 382 -5.89 1.84 -18.28
N ALA A 383 -6.45 0.68 -18.00
CA ALA A 383 -5.87 -0.60 -18.42
C ALA A 383 -6.18 -0.87 -19.91
N ILE A 384 -5.44 -1.81 -20.47
CA ILE A 384 -5.67 -2.43 -21.77
C ILE A 384 -5.32 -3.91 -21.61
N ALA A 385 -6.20 -4.81 -22.02
CA ALA A 385 -6.03 -6.25 -21.85
C ALA A 385 -6.72 -7.01 -23.00
N SER A 386 -6.11 -8.09 -23.49
CA SER A 386 -6.75 -8.97 -24.49
C SER A 386 -7.99 -9.69 -23.95
N SER A 387 -8.13 -9.72 -22.63
CA SER A 387 -9.31 -10.25 -21.95
C SER A 387 -10.49 -9.28 -21.91
N TRP A 388 -10.29 -8.00 -22.22
CA TRP A 388 -11.28 -6.94 -22.02
C TRP A 388 -11.49 -6.09 -23.28
N GLY A 389 -12.67 -6.17 -23.89
CA GLY A 389 -13.02 -5.34 -25.07
C GLY A 389 -12.45 -5.86 -26.40
N PHE A 390 -11.70 -6.96 -26.38
CA PHE A 390 -11.14 -7.61 -27.56
C PHE A 390 -12.09 -8.70 -28.09
N PRO A 391 -12.02 -9.05 -29.39
CA PRO A 391 -12.81 -10.13 -29.97
C PRO A 391 -12.60 -11.45 -29.22
N LYS A 392 -13.69 -12.01 -28.68
CA LYS A 392 -13.73 -13.37 -28.11
C LYS A 392 -14.96 -14.12 -28.66
N PRO A 393 -14.80 -15.28 -29.32
CA PRO A 393 -13.54 -15.97 -29.60
C PRO A 393 -12.62 -15.21 -30.57
N CYS A 394 -11.36 -15.64 -30.66
CA CYS A 394 -10.41 -15.11 -31.63
C CYS A 394 -11.00 -15.20 -33.06
N PRO A 395 -10.86 -14.17 -33.91
CA PRO A 395 -11.41 -14.19 -35.26
C PRO A 395 -10.86 -15.34 -36.12
N ASP A 396 -11.66 -15.82 -37.07
CA ASP A 396 -11.26 -16.92 -37.95
C ASP A 396 -9.99 -16.56 -38.74
N GLY A 397 -9.01 -17.47 -38.75
CA GLY A 397 -7.71 -17.26 -39.41
C GLY A 397 -6.70 -16.45 -38.60
N CYS A 398 -7.05 -15.99 -37.40
CA CYS A 398 -6.12 -15.31 -36.48
C CYS A 398 -5.45 -16.25 -35.51
N SER A 399 -4.18 -15.96 -35.19
CA SER A 399 -3.47 -16.67 -34.12
C SER A 399 -3.82 -16.13 -32.74
N CYS A 400 -4.18 -14.84 -32.63
CA CYS A 400 -4.36 -14.08 -31.39
C CYS A 400 -3.23 -14.31 -30.36
N LYS A 401 -1.99 -14.51 -30.83
CA LYS A 401 -0.82 -14.68 -29.96
C LYS A 401 -0.10 -13.38 -29.64
N CYS A 402 -0.39 -12.32 -30.40
CA CYS A 402 0.21 -11.01 -30.23
C CYS A 402 -0.81 -9.93 -30.62
N TYR A 403 -0.64 -8.74 -30.05
CA TYR A 403 -1.52 -7.58 -30.21
C TYR A 403 -0.66 -6.33 -30.38
N GLU A 404 -0.47 -5.90 -31.62
CA GLU A 404 0.43 -4.79 -31.94
C GLU A 404 -0.09 -4.00 -33.14
N CYS A 405 -0.28 -2.69 -32.95
CA CYS A 405 -0.65 -1.79 -34.03
C CYS A 405 0.49 -1.63 -35.04
N GLY A 406 0.16 -1.70 -36.33
CA GLY A 406 1.14 -1.58 -37.42
C GLY A 406 1.87 -2.88 -37.78
N ASN A 407 1.62 -3.98 -37.06
CA ASN A 407 2.14 -5.30 -37.38
C ASN A 407 1.02 -6.21 -37.92
N PRO A 408 0.97 -6.50 -39.24
CA PRO A 408 -0.12 -7.26 -39.86
C PRO A 408 -0.40 -8.64 -39.24
N GLU A 409 0.62 -9.29 -38.67
CA GLU A 409 0.48 -10.60 -38.02
C GLU A 409 -0.19 -10.51 -36.64
N CYS A 410 -0.13 -9.34 -36.00
CA CYS A 410 -0.62 -9.07 -34.65
C CYS A 410 -1.84 -8.14 -34.62
N THR A 411 -2.23 -7.53 -35.74
CA THR A 411 -3.39 -6.64 -35.81
C THR A 411 -4.72 -7.38 -35.89
N CYS A 412 -4.72 -8.64 -36.32
CA CYS A 412 -5.96 -9.32 -36.68
C CYS A 412 -6.84 -9.69 -35.46
N GLY A 413 -6.26 -9.76 -34.26
CA GLY A 413 -6.97 -9.93 -33.00
C GLY A 413 -7.36 -8.62 -32.30
N LEU A 414 -7.05 -7.45 -32.89
CA LEU A 414 -7.42 -6.14 -32.33
C LEU A 414 -8.88 -5.81 -32.63
N PRO A 415 -9.58 -5.06 -31.75
CA PRO A 415 -10.86 -4.45 -32.08
C PRO A 415 -10.77 -3.55 -33.31
N GLU A 416 -11.85 -3.46 -34.07
CA GLU A 416 -11.95 -2.49 -35.17
C GLU A 416 -11.76 -1.05 -34.66
N GLY A 417 -10.89 -0.28 -35.31
CA GLY A 417 -10.56 1.09 -34.92
C GLY A 417 -9.63 1.21 -33.70
N PHE A 418 -9.14 0.09 -33.14
CA PHE A 418 -8.32 0.11 -31.91
C PHE A 418 -7.09 1.01 -32.04
N CYS A 419 -6.37 0.93 -33.15
CA CYS A 419 -5.12 1.68 -33.34
C CYS A 419 -5.36 3.18 -33.53
N GLU A 420 -6.45 3.54 -34.19
CA GLU A 420 -6.91 4.92 -34.40
C GLU A 420 -7.45 5.54 -33.10
N ASN A 421 -7.78 4.72 -32.10
CA ASN A 421 -8.25 5.16 -30.80
C ASN A 421 -7.14 5.79 -29.93
N PHE A 422 -5.87 5.73 -30.36
CA PHE A 422 -4.74 6.32 -29.64
C PHE A 422 -4.23 7.60 -30.34
N PRO A 423 -3.82 8.64 -29.59
CA PRO A 423 -3.84 8.74 -28.13
C PRO A 423 -5.26 8.89 -27.56
N ALA A 424 -5.50 8.28 -26.40
CA ALA A 424 -6.76 8.44 -25.64
C ALA A 424 -6.45 8.99 -24.25
N THR A 425 -7.28 9.90 -23.74
CA THR A 425 -7.05 10.52 -22.42
C THR A 425 -8.28 10.33 -21.54
N PHE A 426 -8.08 9.73 -20.37
CA PHE A 426 -9.08 9.63 -19.31
C PHE A 426 -8.87 10.81 -18.37
N GLU A 427 -9.89 11.66 -18.24
CA GLU A 427 -9.77 12.92 -17.49
C GLU A 427 -10.62 12.86 -16.22
N ILE A 428 -10.03 13.23 -15.09
CA ILE A 428 -10.70 13.32 -13.79
C ILE A 428 -10.62 14.78 -13.36
N ASP A 429 -11.78 15.41 -13.27
CA ASP A 429 -11.99 16.81 -12.89
C ASP A 429 -11.81 16.98 -11.38
N TYR A 430 -12.41 16.11 -10.57
CA TYR A 430 -12.15 16.10 -9.13
C TYR A 430 -12.33 14.72 -8.49
N VAL A 431 -11.74 14.57 -7.31
CA VAL A 431 -12.04 13.53 -6.33
C VAL A 431 -12.47 14.19 -5.03
N ARG A 432 -13.59 13.77 -4.45
CA ARG A 432 -14.06 14.24 -3.14
C ARG A 432 -14.51 13.06 -2.27
N VAL A 433 -14.16 13.12 -0.99
CA VAL A 433 -14.51 12.09 0.00
C VAL A 433 -15.15 12.77 1.20
N TYR A 434 -16.29 12.27 1.62
CA TYR A 434 -17.05 12.78 2.74
C TYR A 434 -17.31 11.69 3.77
N GLN A 435 -17.34 12.08 5.04
CA GLN A 435 -17.72 11.19 6.14
C GLN A 435 -18.84 11.80 6.97
N ALA A 436 -19.74 10.93 7.46
CA ALA A 436 -20.77 11.35 8.39
C ALA A 436 -20.15 11.94 9.66
N LYS A 437 -20.64 13.11 10.06
CA LYS A 437 -20.11 13.84 11.21
C LYS A 437 -20.27 13.03 12.49
N ASN A 438 -19.17 12.87 13.24
CA ASN A 438 -19.11 12.17 14.52
C ASN A 438 -19.53 10.69 14.48
N ASP A 439 -19.41 10.02 13.32
CA ASP A 439 -19.66 8.58 13.24
C ASP A 439 -18.37 7.78 13.53
N PRO A 440 -18.34 6.93 14.56
CA PRO A 440 -17.14 6.15 14.90
C PRO A 440 -16.79 5.06 13.88
N LYS A 441 -17.71 4.68 12.98
CA LYS A 441 -17.43 3.71 11.90
C LYS A 441 -16.72 4.35 10.71
N HIS A 442 -16.82 5.68 10.59
CA HIS A 442 -16.15 6.44 9.54
C HIS A 442 -14.78 6.91 10.04
N LEU A 443 -13.72 6.33 9.48
CA LEU A 443 -12.35 6.57 9.91
C LEU A 443 -11.48 7.04 8.75
N ILE A 444 -10.58 7.97 9.02
CA ILE A 444 -9.51 8.39 8.10
C ILE A 444 -8.22 7.70 8.54
N GLY A 445 -7.36 7.36 7.60
CA GLY A 445 -6.01 6.88 7.87
C GLY A 445 -5.81 5.44 7.43
N CYS A 446 -4.61 5.15 6.94
CA CYS A 446 -4.29 3.85 6.36
C CYS A 446 -4.01 2.75 7.39
N SER A 447 -3.67 3.14 8.62
CA SER A 447 -3.42 2.23 9.74
C SER A 447 -4.03 2.80 11.01
N THR A 448 -5.33 2.54 11.22
CA THR A 448 -6.07 2.99 12.40
C THR A 448 -5.84 2.05 13.59
N GLU A 449 -6.25 2.45 14.79
CA GLU A 449 -6.19 1.61 15.99
C GLU A 449 -7.04 0.34 15.84
N SER A 450 -8.25 0.47 15.28
CA SER A 450 -9.18 -0.66 15.07
C SER A 450 -8.78 -1.56 13.89
N ARG A 451 -8.05 -1.01 12.92
CA ARG A 451 -7.63 -1.70 11.69
C ARG A 451 -6.17 -1.38 11.38
N PRO A 452 -5.21 -1.86 12.18
CA PRO A 452 -3.79 -1.59 11.95
C PRO A 452 -3.31 -2.28 10.66
N THR A 453 -2.44 -1.61 9.90
CA THR A 453 -1.82 -2.15 8.68
C THR A 453 -0.31 -1.90 8.63
N ALA A 454 0.20 -0.87 9.32
CA ALA A 454 1.58 -0.41 9.20
C ALA A 454 2.62 -1.51 9.52
N LYS A 455 2.49 -2.18 10.69
CA LYS A 455 3.42 -3.25 11.09
C LYS A 455 3.36 -4.44 10.13
N PHE A 456 2.19 -4.73 9.55
CA PHE A 456 2.02 -5.81 8.58
C PHE A 456 2.73 -5.50 7.27
N ILE A 457 2.56 -4.29 6.75
CA ILE A 457 3.23 -3.83 5.53
C ILE A 457 4.74 -3.84 5.73
N ILE A 458 5.25 -3.35 6.86
CA ILE A 458 6.69 -3.38 7.20
C ILE A 458 7.20 -4.83 7.26
N GLY A 459 6.48 -5.70 7.97
CA GLY A 459 6.85 -7.11 8.11
C GLY A 459 6.81 -7.91 6.81
N ASN A 460 6.05 -7.44 5.81
CA ASN A 460 5.88 -8.07 4.52
C ASN A 460 6.34 -7.18 3.36
N MET A 461 7.26 -6.24 3.62
CA MET A 461 7.64 -5.17 2.68
C MET A 461 8.05 -5.68 1.30
N ASP A 462 8.66 -6.87 1.25
CA ASP A 462 9.08 -7.56 0.03
C ASP A 462 7.95 -7.78 -0.99
N ASN A 463 6.70 -7.87 -0.51
CA ASN A 463 5.51 -8.05 -1.33
C ASN A 463 4.98 -6.73 -1.91
N PHE A 464 5.46 -5.58 -1.41
CA PHE A 464 4.99 -4.23 -1.76
C PHE A 464 6.02 -3.44 -2.59
N VAL A 465 7.11 -4.09 -3.02
CA VAL A 465 8.19 -3.50 -3.82
C VAL A 465 8.44 -4.29 -5.10
N ASN A 466 8.86 -3.58 -6.14
CA ASN A 466 9.33 -4.19 -7.38
C ASN A 466 10.85 -4.29 -7.34
N LYS A 467 11.38 -5.29 -6.63
CA LYS A 467 12.83 -5.49 -6.46
C LYS A 467 13.55 -5.70 -7.79
N GLU A 468 12.86 -6.28 -8.77
CA GLU A 468 13.43 -6.57 -10.10
C GLU A 468 13.81 -5.29 -10.84
N ASP A 469 13.00 -4.23 -10.68
CA ASP A 469 13.26 -2.89 -11.20
C ASP A 469 14.09 -2.03 -10.23
N GLY A 470 14.69 -2.64 -9.20
CA GLY A 470 15.60 -1.98 -8.25
C GLY A 470 14.90 -1.16 -7.16
N GLN A 471 13.58 -1.30 -7.00
CA GLN A 471 12.85 -0.63 -5.93
C GLN A 471 13.26 -1.19 -4.56
N LYS A 472 13.77 -0.31 -3.69
CA LYS A 472 14.24 -0.68 -2.33
C LYS A 472 13.21 -0.43 -1.23
N VAL A 473 12.28 0.49 -1.46
CA VAL A 473 11.24 0.90 -0.51
C VAL A 473 9.90 1.03 -1.25
N PRO A 474 8.75 0.75 -0.61
CA PRO A 474 7.45 0.80 -1.27
C PRO A 474 7.06 2.17 -1.83
N LEU A 475 7.42 3.24 -1.11
CA LEU A 475 7.19 4.63 -1.50
C LEU A 475 8.42 5.47 -1.17
N LEU A 476 8.79 6.37 -2.07
CA LEU A 476 9.83 7.35 -1.82
C LEU A 476 9.31 8.48 -0.89
N PRO A 477 10.17 9.05 -0.04
CA PRO A 477 9.82 10.23 0.73
C PRO A 477 9.40 11.40 -0.18
N ILE A 478 8.39 12.16 0.26
CA ILE A 478 7.92 13.33 -0.48
C ILE A 478 9.02 14.39 -0.55
N ARG A 479 9.34 14.80 -1.77
CA ARG A 479 10.34 15.85 -2.04
C ARG A 479 9.72 17.23 -1.82
N ARG A 480 10.43 18.13 -1.13
CA ARG A 480 10.13 19.57 -1.10
C ARG A 480 11.12 20.34 -1.97
N GLY A 481 10.86 20.38 -3.28
CA GLY A 481 11.69 21.07 -4.26
C GLY A 481 12.84 20.25 -4.84
N GLY A 482 13.86 20.96 -5.33
CA GLY A 482 15.03 20.39 -6.00
C GLY A 482 14.79 19.97 -7.46
N GLY A 483 13.59 20.16 -8.00
CA GLY A 483 13.33 20.06 -9.44
C GLY A 483 14.17 21.10 -10.19
N TYR A 484 14.60 20.75 -11.40
CA TYR A 484 15.37 21.68 -12.22
C TYR A 484 14.42 22.76 -12.77
N CYS A 485 14.82 24.02 -12.68
CA CYS A 485 14.02 25.15 -13.15
C CYS A 485 14.84 26.16 -13.93
N LYS A 486 14.21 26.77 -14.94
CA LYS A 486 14.78 27.89 -15.69
C LYS A 486 14.29 29.25 -15.19
N ALA A 487 13.06 29.30 -14.66
CA ALA A 487 12.41 30.50 -14.19
C ALA A 487 11.53 30.21 -12.96
N ASP A 488 11.25 31.24 -12.16
CA ASP A 488 10.42 31.15 -10.97
C ASP A 488 9.01 30.61 -11.24
N SER A 489 8.44 30.92 -12.42
CA SER A 489 7.12 30.44 -12.83
C SER A 489 7.03 28.91 -12.90
N GLU A 490 8.13 28.22 -13.20
CA GLU A 490 8.17 26.75 -13.23
C GLU A 490 8.05 26.15 -11.81
N CYS A 491 8.40 26.92 -10.78
CA CYS A 491 8.30 26.52 -9.38
C CYS A 491 7.00 27.01 -8.69
N GLY A 492 6.02 27.49 -9.47
CA GLY A 492 4.75 28.00 -8.95
C GLY A 492 4.84 29.36 -8.26
N TYR A 493 5.81 30.21 -8.62
CA TYR A 493 5.86 31.61 -8.18
C TYR A 493 4.59 32.37 -8.59
N PRO A 494 4.08 33.32 -7.78
CA PRO A 494 4.65 33.85 -6.52
C PRO A 494 4.21 33.13 -5.23
N THR A 495 3.35 32.12 -5.32
CA THR A 495 2.65 31.59 -4.13
C THR A 495 3.17 30.25 -3.63
N LYS A 496 3.83 29.46 -4.50
CA LYS A 496 4.16 28.06 -4.21
C LYS A 496 5.63 27.79 -4.01
N GLY A 497 6.49 28.52 -4.72
CA GLY A 497 7.94 28.36 -4.65
C GLY A 497 8.68 29.32 -5.57
N SER A 498 10.00 29.22 -5.56
CA SER A 498 10.91 30.04 -6.39
C SER A 498 12.07 29.20 -6.94
N CYS A 499 12.66 29.67 -8.04
CA CYS A 499 13.80 29.06 -8.70
C CYS A 499 15.09 29.74 -8.23
N LEU A 500 15.93 29.02 -7.48
CA LEU A 500 17.21 29.54 -7.03
C LEU A 500 18.21 29.71 -8.20
N GLU A 501 19.25 30.50 -7.98
CA GLU A 501 20.38 30.66 -8.93
C GLU A 501 21.03 29.31 -9.30
N SER A 502 20.96 28.33 -8.40
CA SER A 502 21.41 26.94 -8.64
C SER A 502 20.53 26.16 -9.62
N ARG A 503 19.52 26.80 -10.23
CA ARG A 503 18.52 26.20 -11.14
C ARG A 503 17.70 25.09 -10.47
N ARG A 504 17.35 25.30 -9.19
CA ARG A 504 16.57 24.36 -8.38
C ARG A 504 15.38 25.05 -7.72
N CYS A 505 14.21 24.42 -7.76
CA CYS A 505 13.03 24.91 -7.06
C CYS A 505 13.19 24.76 -5.54
N VAL A 506 12.68 25.74 -4.79
CA VAL A 506 12.47 25.67 -3.34
C VAL A 506 11.03 26.04 -3.06
N CYS A 507 10.36 25.20 -2.26
CA CYS A 507 8.93 25.32 -1.99
C CYS A 507 8.65 26.14 -0.75
N GLU A 508 7.53 26.85 -0.77
CA GLU A 508 6.90 27.42 0.42
C GLU A 508 6.31 26.30 1.30
N ASP A 509 6.07 26.59 2.58
CA ASP A 509 5.71 25.57 3.59
C ASP A 509 4.48 24.72 3.26
N SER A 510 3.50 25.30 2.56
CA SER A 510 2.24 24.65 2.18
C SER A 510 2.32 23.87 0.87
N PHE A 511 3.49 23.83 0.22
CA PHE A 511 3.68 23.20 -1.08
C PHE A 511 4.84 22.20 -1.07
N THR A 512 4.77 21.26 -2.00
CA THR A 512 5.69 20.15 -2.09
C THR A 512 5.79 19.65 -3.54
N GLY A 513 6.60 18.61 -3.71
CA GLY A 513 6.98 18.06 -4.99
C GLY A 513 8.24 18.71 -5.56
N PRO A 514 8.81 18.15 -6.64
CA PRO A 514 10.04 18.65 -7.24
C PRO A 514 9.91 20.09 -7.72
N MET A 515 8.74 20.46 -8.24
CA MET A 515 8.43 21.78 -8.80
C MET A 515 7.51 22.62 -7.89
N CYS A 516 7.25 22.18 -6.65
CA CYS A 516 6.39 22.90 -5.69
C CYS A 516 4.93 23.08 -6.15
N LEU A 517 4.45 22.23 -7.05
CA LEU A 517 3.11 22.35 -7.63
C LEU A 517 2.03 21.60 -6.82
N SER A 518 2.43 20.69 -5.94
CA SER A 518 1.49 19.92 -5.13
C SER A 518 1.28 20.57 -3.78
N HIS A 519 0.03 20.65 -3.30
CA HIS A 519 -0.25 21.05 -1.93
C HIS A 519 0.31 20.02 -0.95
N ALA A 520 0.96 20.49 0.12
CA ALA A 520 1.38 19.61 1.19
C ALA A 520 0.13 18.93 1.82
N GLY A 521 0.18 17.61 1.91
CA GLY A 521 -0.79 16.78 2.60
C GLY A 521 -0.03 15.77 3.48
N PHE A 522 -0.59 15.45 4.62
CA PHE A 522 -0.03 14.46 5.55
C PHE A 522 -1.17 13.74 6.25
N ASP A 523 -0.95 12.48 6.61
CA ASP A 523 -1.87 11.74 7.45
C ASP A 523 -1.80 12.30 8.88
N ASP A 524 -2.89 12.93 9.31
CA ASP A 524 -3.05 13.41 10.69
C ASP A 524 -3.05 12.24 11.69
N ASN A 525 -3.38 11.03 11.24
CA ASN A 525 -3.32 9.80 12.02
C ASN A 525 -1.95 9.15 11.85
N THR A 526 -0.92 9.78 12.42
CA THR A 526 0.38 9.13 12.59
C THR A 526 0.17 7.78 13.30
N PRO A 527 0.83 6.69 12.87
CA PRO A 527 0.76 5.41 13.57
C PRO A 527 0.99 5.67 15.07
N PRO A 528 0.22 5.02 15.97
CA PRO A 528 0.41 5.23 17.39
C PRO A 528 1.89 5.05 17.72
N MET A 529 2.46 6.06 18.39
CA MET A 529 3.87 6.09 18.79
C MET A 529 4.17 4.75 19.47
N GLU A 530 5.20 4.05 19.00
CA GLU A 530 5.59 2.75 19.54
C GLU A 530 5.67 2.83 21.07
N SER A 531 4.67 2.28 21.76
CA SER A 531 4.91 1.81 23.11
C SER A 531 6.04 0.81 22.97
N LEU A 532 7.09 0.97 23.78
CA LEU A 532 8.12 -0.05 23.92
C LEU A 532 7.48 -1.24 24.65
N GLU A 533 6.58 -1.94 23.97
CA GLU A 533 6.02 -3.21 24.41
C GLU A 533 7.15 -4.22 24.28
N ILE A 534 7.87 -4.37 25.39
CA ILE A 534 8.64 -5.58 25.62
C ILE A 534 7.59 -6.67 25.77
N ASP A 535 7.19 -7.28 24.65
CA ASP A 535 6.50 -8.56 24.68
C ASP A 535 7.27 -9.44 25.65
N MET A 536 6.58 -9.91 26.68
CA MET A 536 7.18 -10.73 27.72
C MET A 536 7.74 -11.96 27.03
N VAL A 537 9.04 -11.92 26.71
CA VAL A 537 9.74 -13.00 26.03
C VAL A 537 9.49 -14.21 26.89
N LEU A 538 8.66 -15.12 26.39
CA LEU A 538 8.35 -16.38 27.04
C LEU A 538 9.62 -17.23 26.91
N LEU A 539 10.62 -16.91 27.72
CA LEU A 539 11.86 -17.66 27.79
C LEU A 539 11.46 -19.08 28.18
N PRO A 540 11.80 -20.10 27.37
CA PRO A 540 11.57 -21.47 27.75
C PRO A 540 12.08 -21.71 29.17
N PRO A 541 11.42 -22.54 29.99
CA PRO A 541 11.81 -22.76 31.40
C PRO A 541 13.29 -23.11 31.57
N VAL A 542 13.90 -23.73 30.54
CA VAL A 542 15.32 -24.05 30.45
C VAL A 542 16.21 -22.80 30.47
N ILE A 543 15.86 -21.75 29.72
CA ILE A 543 16.66 -20.52 29.67
C ILE A 543 16.56 -19.78 31.00
N LEU A 544 15.37 -19.76 31.61
CA LEU A 544 15.17 -19.15 32.92
C LEU A 544 15.97 -19.88 34.01
N ALA A 545 15.97 -21.21 33.97
CA ALA A 545 16.81 -22.04 34.85
C ALA A 545 18.30 -21.74 34.65
N MET A 546 18.78 -21.60 33.41
CA MET A 546 20.18 -21.24 33.13
C MET A 546 20.59 -19.90 33.74
N PHE A 547 19.73 -18.87 33.63
CA PHE A 547 20.02 -17.56 34.25
C PHE A 547 20.07 -17.64 35.78
N VAL A 548 19.17 -18.40 36.41
CA VAL A 548 19.19 -18.62 37.86
C VAL A 548 20.45 -19.36 38.30
N PHE A 549 20.86 -20.40 37.57
CA PHE A 549 22.11 -21.12 37.86
C PHE A 549 23.34 -20.23 37.69
N ALA A 550 23.39 -19.40 36.65
CA ALA A 550 24.49 -18.45 36.43
C ALA A 550 24.56 -17.40 37.54
N ALA A 551 23.42 -16.87 37.99
CA ALA A 551 23.34 -15.93 39.09
C ALA A 551 23.80 -16.56 40.43
N LEU A 552 23.35 -17.78 40.72
CA LEU A 552 23.78 -18.51 41.92
C LEU A 552 25.29 -18.82 41.90
N ALA A 553 25.83 -19.23 40.74
CA ALA A 553 27.26 -19.44 40.56
C ALA A 553 28.08 -18.15 40.76
N PHE A 554 27.56 -17.02 40.28
CA PHE A 554 28.19 -15.71 40.45
C PHE A 554 28.18 -15.26 41.92
N VAL A 555 27.05 -15.43 42.62
CA VAL A 555 26.96 -15.14 44.06
C VAL A 555 27.91 -16.04 44.85
N LEU A 556 27.95 -17.34 44.54
CA LEU A 556 28.88 -18.28 45.16
C LEU A 556 30.34 -17.88 44.91
N PHE A 557 30.68 -17.46 43.69
CA PHE A 557 32.00 -16.95 43.35
C PHE A 557 32.36 -15.71 44.18
N ILE A 558 31.46 -14.75 44.32
CA ILE A 558 31.67 -13.57 45.17
C ILE A 558 31.89 -13.97 46.63
N VAL A 559 31.06 -14.87 47.16
CA VAL A 559 31.17 -15.36 48.54
C VAL A 559 32.53 -16.03 48.76
N ILE A 560 32.97 -16.90 47.84
CA ILE A 560 34.28 -17.55 47.89
C ILE A 560 35.40 -16.51 47.79
N ALA A 561 35.31 -15.53 46.89
CA ALA A 561 36.31 -14.48 46.74
C ALA A 561 36.44 -13.61 48.00
N VAL A 562 35.31 -13.22 48.61
CA VAL A 562 35.25 -12.46 49.86
C VAL A 562 35.79 -13.28 51.03
N TRP A 563 35.41 -14.55 51.13
CA TRP A 563 35.92 -15.46 52.17
C TRP A 563 37.43 -15.68 52.04
N LYS A 564 37.93 -15.87 50.82
CA LYS A 564 39.37 -15.99 50.53
C LYS A 564 40.14 -14.70 50.84
N ARG A 565 39.54 -13.54 50.59
CA ARG A 565 40.12 -12.23 50.94
C ARG A 565 40.18 -12.02 52.45
N ARG A 566 39.10 -12.33 53.18
CA ARG A 566 39.05 -12.23 54.64
C ARG A 566 40.04 -13.18 55.32
N THR A 567 40.11 -14.43 54.88
CA THR A 567 41.09 -15.40 55.40
C THR A 567 42.53 -15.00 55.09
N MET A 568 42.80 -14.35 53.95
CA MET A 568 44.12 -13.75 53.68
C MET A 568 44.41 -12.56 54.60
N GLU A 569 43.46 -11.66 54.86
CA GLU A 569 43.64 -10.56 55.81
C GLU A 569 43.92 -11.06 57.25
N GLU A 570 43.24 -12.11 57.69
CA GLU A 570 43.50 -12.74 58.98
C GLU A 570 44.92 -13.34 59.07
N ARG A 571 45.39 -14.01 58.00
CA ARG A 571 46.78 -14.48 57.92
C ARG A 571 47.79 -13.33 57.91
N TYR A 572 47.49 -12.22 57.23
CA TYR A 572 48.35 -11.02 57.23
C TYR A 572 48.41 -10.34 58.61
N ARG A 573 47.31 -10.34 59.37
CA ARG A 573 47.27 -9.79 60.74
C ARG A 573 47.99 -10.65 61.78
N GLN A 574 48.23 -11.93 61.50
CA GLN A 574 49.03 -12.83 62.34
C GLN A 574 50.54 -12.75 62.02
N LEU A 575 50.96 -11.94 61.04
CA LEU A 575 52.38 -11.65 60.84
C LEU A 575 52.85 -10.67 61.93
N PRO A 576 53.88 -11.03 62.73
CA PRO A 576 54.35 -10.18 63.82
C PRO A 576 54.91 -8.85 63.29
N SER A 577 54.33 -7.72 63.73
CA SER A 577 54.80 -6.38 63.37
C SER A 577 56.06 -6.04 64.16
N SER A 578 57.22 -6.06 63.51
CA SER A 578 58.49 -5.69 64.13
C SER A 578 58.66 -4.17 64.23
N ASN A 579 58.25 -3.57 65.34
CA ASN A 579 58.80 -2.29 65.78
C ASN A 579 59.67 -2.56 67.02
N GLY A 580 60.94 -2.92 66.78
CA GLY A 580 61.87 -3.23 67.84
C GLY A 580 63.22 -3.83 67.44
N VAL A 581 63.78 -3.52 66.27
CA VAL A 581 65.24 -3.67 66.06
C VAL A 581 65.75 -2.49 65.24
N THR A 582 66.50 -1.64 65.92
CA THR A 582 67.44 -0.69 65.35
C THR A 582 68.59 -1.41 64.63
N ARG A 583 68.97 -0.87 63.48
CA ARG A 583 70.34 -0.82 62.90
C ARG A 583 70.96 -2.11 62.35
N LEU A 584 70.94 -2.23 61.02
CA LEU A 584 71.97 -2.78 60.11
C LEU A 584 71.38 -2.60 58.68
N ASP A 585 71.99 -1.97 57.70
CA ASP A 585 73.25 -1.26 57.64
C ASP A 585 73.20 -0.31 56.43
N GLY A 586 73.85 0.85 56.55
CA GLY A 586 73.88 1.92 55.56
C GLY A 586 74.74 1.63 54.32
N GLU A 587 74.99 0.35 54.01
CA GLU A 587 75.86 -0.07 52.91
C GLU A 587 75.12 -0.48 51.63
N LEU A 588 73.84 -0.89 51.70
CA LEU A 588 73.09 -1.30 50.50
C LEU A 588 72.62 -0.11 49.64
N VAL A 589 72.34 1.03 50.27
CA VAL A 589 71.87 2.25 49.59
C VAL A 589 73.00 2.98 48.87
N ARG A 590 74.26 2.77 49.27
CA ARG A 590 75.44 3.26 48.53
C ARG A 590 75.82 2.39 47.33
N ALA A 591 75.37 1.14 47.26
CA ALA A 591 75.64 0.25 46.12
C ALA A 591 74.66 0.43 44.94
N MET A 592 73.44 0.94 45.18
CA MET A 592 72.40 1.04 44.15
C MET A 592 72.37 2.38 43.38
N GLN A 593 73.20 3.36 43.77
CA GLN A 593 73.41 4.61 43.00
C GLN A 593 74.57 4.53 42.00
N GLN A 594 75.28 3.39 41.89
CA GLN A 594 76.44 3.24 41.01
C GLN A 594 76.12 2.65 39.62
N TYR A 595 74.87 2.25 39.34
CA TYR A 595 74.49 1.69 38.02
C TYR A 595 73.10 2.18 37.58
N GLY A 596 72.90 3.49 37.56
CA GLY A 596 71.62 4.08 37.17
C GLY A 596 71.11 3.53 35.84
N LEU A 597 69.88 3.02 35.80
CA LEU A 597 69.12 2.74 34.58
C LEU A 597 67.62 2.56 34.91
N SER A 598 66.80 3.20 34.08
CA SER A 598 65.34 3.31 34.15
C SER A 598 64.61 2.16 33.45
N TYR A 599 63.30 2.08 33.72
CA TYR A 599 62.30 1.06 33.38
C TYR A 599 61.97 0.83 31.89
N GLN A 600 62.96 0.83 30.99
CA GLN A 600 62.76 0.40 29.60
C GLN A 600 63.90 -0.52 29.16
N GLN A 601 63.53 -1.63 28.53
CA GLN A 601 64.36 -2.72 28.00
C GLN A 601 64.62 -3.86 29.00
N MET A 602 63.86 -4.94 28.87
CA MET A 602 64.40 -6.22 28.37
C MET A 602 63.26 -7.24 28.25
N ARG A 603 62.80 -7.43 27.01
CA ARG A 603 62.24 -8.71 26.55
C ARG A 603 63.32 -9.77 26.73
N ALA A 604 62.96 -10.93 27.27
CA ALA A 604 63.49 -12.23 26.83
C ALA A 604 62.71 -13.37 27.49
N THR A 605 61.93 -14.08 26.68
CA THR A 605 61.47 -15.44 26.96
C THR A 605 62.65 -16.41 26.85
N PRO A 606 62.69 -17.51 27.62
CA PRO A 606 63.31 -18.76 27.16
C PRO A 606 62.25 -19.86 26.93
N PRO A 607 62.59 -20.88 26.12
CA PRO A 607 61.63 -21.71 25.38
C PRO A 607 61.24 -22.98 26.15
N ASN A 608 60.08 -23.56 25.80
CA ASN A 608 59.87 -25.00 25.99
C ASN A 608 59.26 -25.61 24.72
N PRO A 609 59.78 -26.74 24.20
CA PRO A 609 59.58 -27.17 22.83
C PRO A 609 58.50 -28.26 22.72
N PHE A 610 58.02 -28.46 21.49
CA PHE A 610 57.15 -29.54 21.02
C PHE A 610 55.75 -29.60 21.63
N VAL A 611 54.74 -29.14 20.87
CA VAL A 611 53.82 -30.05 20.15
C VAL A 611 53.29 -29.29 18.94
N GLU A 612 53.61 -29.84 17.78
CA GLU A 612 53.07 -29.51 16.47
C GLU A 612 51.59 -29.92 16.40
N ASN A 613 50.71 -28.99 16.01
CA ASN A 613 49.57 -29.38 15.19
C ASN A 613 49.12 -28.22 14.30
N LYS A 614 49.07 -28.53 13.01
CA LYS A 614 48.85 -27.64 11.87
C LYS A 614 47.55 -26.84 12.01
N GLN A 615 47.65 -25.52 12.07
CA GLN A 615 46.55 -24.63 11.69
C GLN A 615 46.56 -24.47 10.17
N ASN A 616 45.64 -25.12 9.47
CA ASN A 616 45.26 -24.69 8.13
C ASN A 616 44.42 -23.41 8.30
N THR A 617 44.99 -22.29 7.89
CA THR A 617 44.26 -21.04 7.72
C THR A 617 43.54 -21.13 6.38
N VAL A 618 42.21 -21.24 6.38
CA VAL A 618 41.41 -21.02 5.17
C VAL A 618 40.82 -19.62 5.26
N THR A 619 41.33 -18.75 4.41
CA THR A 619 40.77 -17.43 4.16
C THR A 619 39.57 -17.62 3.23
N TYR A 620 38.36 -17.29 3.68
CA TYR A 620 37.23 -17.10 2.77
C TYR A 620 37.05 -15.61 2.48
N CYS A 621 37.22 -15.29 1.20
CA CYS A 621 36.73 -14.09 0.54
C CYS A 621 35.60 -14.63 -0.37
N VAL A 622 34.36 -14.11 -0.38
CA VAL A 622 33.83 -13.23 -1.45
C VAL A 622 32.28 -13.36 -1.45
N ILE A 623 31.50 -12.26 -1.53
CA ILE A 623 30.70 -11.69 -2.66
C ILE A 623 29.60 -12.61 -3.25
N ASP A 624 28.38 -12.07 -3.38
CA ASP A 624 27.15 -12.68 -3.94
C ASP A 624 26.56 -13.92 -3.24
N GLY A 625 26.76 -14.02 -1.92
CA GLY A 625 25.79 -14.64 -1.00
C GLY A 625 25.45 -16.13 -1.16
N ARG A 626 26.18 -16.90 -1.99
CA ARG A 626 26.04 -18.36 -2.05
C ARG A 626 27.27 -19.02 -1.46
N LEU A 627 27.06 -19.81 -0.40
CA LEU A 627 28.01 -20.83 0.03
C LEU A 627 27.85 -22.03 -0.91
N LEU A 628 28.88 -22.30 -1.70
CA LEU A 628 29.11 -23.61 -2.28
C LEU A 628 29.88 -24.41 -1.22
N ASP A 629 29.35 -25.58 -0.85
CA ASP A 629 30.18 -26.68 -0.38
C ASP A 629 29.69 -27.96 -1.07
N GLU A 630 30.63 -28.88 -1.24
CA GLU A 630 30.61 -30.15 -1.98
C GLU A 630 29.38 -31.05 -1.77
#